data_AF-E8N2G6-F1
#
_entry.id   AF-E8N2G6-F1
#
_cell.length_a   1.000
_cell.length_b   1.000
_cell.length_c   1.000
_cell.angle_alpha   90.00
_cell.angle_beta   90.00
_cell.angle_gamma   90.00
#
_symmetry.space_group_name_H-M   'P 1'
#
loop_
_entity.id
_entity.type
_entity.pdbx_description
1 polymer ?
#
loop_
_entity_poly.entity_id
_entity_poly.type
_entity_poly.pdbx_seq_one_letter_code
_entity_poly.pdbx_strand_id
1 'polypeptide(L)'
;MNLYWVIGVLILIVMVQAILIFLLWRRSRQVVLGLDEIAEDTLKVLYHLSRQKAPVSRSELIRGADIQPARFPIIVEEMTRRKWVLLQGENLILLPAGERRAIELIRAHRLWERYLADKEGVALHALHEEAMRREHLTSPEEADRLAAELGHPQFDPHGDPIPTREGLLVHGESGVPLSRWPEKQMAQVTHVEDEPPALFSQLALLGLTPGAQVEIDVREPNRILLWSGRRRIALSPVAAEGVFVVPQPPEQVSLSEIEIGQSGRILSIRNTQALDPALTQAGLRAGAEVAAIRADPLGDPVYYRVNGNTIPLSRVQANQIQLDALTIREITLPQKPWLQEEIERLKEIMVRYGSGAVLKRALLFLGPAFLISVGYMDPGNWGTDIEGGARFGYCLLWVILLANLMAILMQTLSAKLGIATGKSLPEVCRDHYPKWLSVTLWVTAELAAIATDLAEFLGGAVGFYLLFGIPLFPAALLTGVIISLILLLEHYGFRKLEMVIIGLIAVIGFMYMAEIWLSKPDWSQIAHGLLIPTLPDGAMLVAVGIIGATVMPHNLYLHSALIQTRVRVSDSLRRKQSVYRLAIVDSIVALNGAFLVNSAILTMSAAAFSGGRLHEYSLESAHQTLVPLLGPLAGTAFAIALLASGLSSSTTATMAGQVIMEGFINHRMNVWLRRAITMIPSLIIIGLGLNPLTILILSQVSLSFQLPFAMIPLVLFTSNREIMGEFTNRPATTFLAWLTTGMILTLNILLLVQTFSSG
;
A
#
# COMPACT_ATOMS: atom_id res chain seq x y z
N MET A 1 -9.41 -41.49 -21.52
CA MET A 1 -9.93 -40.13 -21.82
C MET A 1 -8.74 -39.33 -22.30
N ASN A 2 -8.74 -38.85 -23.55
CA ASN A 2 -7.52 -38.31 -24.18
C ASN A 2 -7.00 -37.11 -23.37
N LEU A 3 -5.81 -37.26 -22.78
CA LEU A 3 -5.14 -36.27 -21.94
C LEU A 3 -5.02 -34.91 -22.68
N TYR A 4 -4.80 -34.95 -23.99
CA TYR A 4 -4.81 -33.81 -24.91
C TYR A 4 -6.13 -33.01 -24.91
N TRP A 5 -7.28 -33.65 -24.70
CA TRP A 5 -8.59 -32.97 -24.65
C TRP A 5 -8.77 -32.23 -23.32
N VAL A 6 -8.31 -32.81 -22.22
CA VAL A 6 -8.32 -32.17 -20.90
C VAL A 6 -7.37 -30.96 -20.88
N ILE A 7 -6.22 -31.06 -21.56
CA ILE A 7 -5.22 -29.99 -21.69
C ILE A 7 -5.74 -28.85 -22.58
N GLY A 8 -6.36 -29.16 -23.72
CA GLY A 8 -6.99 -28.15 -24.57
C GLY A 8 -8.07 -27.37 -23.81
N VAL A 9 -8.82 -28.06 -22.96
CA VAL A 9 -9.82 -27.44 -22.07
C VAL A 9 -9.15 -26.60 -20.98
N LEU A 10 -8.05 -27.04 -20.35
CA LEU A 10 -7.34 -26.26 -19.32
C LEU A 10 -6.66 -25.00 -19.87
N ILE A 11 -5.99 -25.08 -21.01
CA ILE A 11 -5.38 -23.91 -21.68
C ILE A 11 -6.48 -22.94 -22.12
N LEU A 12 -7.58 -23.46 -22.68
CA LEU A 12 -8.75 -22.65 -23.02
C LEU A 12 -9.35 -22.00 -21.77
N ILE A 13 -9.46 -22.71 -20.64
CA ILE A 13 -9.94 -22.17 -19.37
C ILE A 13 -9.03 -21.05 -18.88
N VAL A 14 -7.70 -21.22 -18.87
CA VAL A 14 -6.76 -20.18 -18.42
C VAL A 14 -6.83 -18.96 -19.33
N MET A 15 -6.88 -19.15 -20.65
CA MET A 15 -6.94 -18.06 -21.62
C MET A 15 -8.30 -17.33 -21.57
N VAL A 16 -9.40 -18.08 -21.49
CA VAL A 16 -10.76 -17.55 -21.33
C VAL A 16 -10.92 -16.85 -19.99
N GLN A 17 -10.33 -17.37 -18.91
CA GLN A 17 -10.31 -16.72 -17.60
C GLN A 17 -9.48 -15.44 -17.60
N ALA A 18 -8.29 -15.41 -18.21
CA ALA A 18 -7.49 -14.19 -18.35
C ALA A 18 -8.23 -13.11 -19.18
N ILE A 19 -8.90 -13.52 -20.26
CA ILE A 19 -9.75 -12.64 -21.08
C ILE A 19 -10.99 -12.20 -20.29
N LEU A 20 -11.62 -13.09 -19.52
CA LEU A 20 -12.74 -12.76 -18.64
C LEU A 20 -12.30 -11.79 -17.54
N ILE A 21 -11.15 -11.98 -16.90
CA ILE A 21 -10.59 -11.05 -15.91
C ILE A 21 -10.43 -9.67 -16.54
N PHE A 22 -9.87 -9.59 -17.75
CA PHE A 22 -9.71 -8.34 -18.49
C PHE A 22 -11.05 -7.70 -18.88
N LEU A 23 -12.01 -8.49 -19.38
CA LEU A 23 -13.33 -8.00 -19.80
C LEU A 23 -14.24 -7.64 -18.62
N LEU A 24 -14.17 -8.40 -17.52
CA LEU A 24 -14.90 -8.13 -16.28
C LEU A 24 -14.31 -6.95 -15.54
N TRP A 25 -13.00 -6.75 -15.57
CA TRP A 25 -12.38 -5.51 -15.12
C TRP A 25 -12.88 -4.30 -15.92
N ARG A 26 -12.98 -4.44 -17.26
CA ARG A 26 -13.56 -3.39 -18.13
C ARG A 26 -15.04 -3.13 -17.83
N ARG A 27 -15.81 -4.17 -17.49
CA ARG A 27 -17.26 -4.10 -17.22
C ARG A 27 -17.59 -3.69 -15.78
N SER A 28 -16.81 -4.12 -14.79
CA SER A 28 -16.97 -3.72 -13.38
C SER A 28 -16.69 -2.23 -13.20
N ARG A 29 -15.78 -1.66 -14.01
CA ARG A 29 -15.53 -0.22 -14.08
C ARG A 29 -16.73 0.61 -14.57
N GLN A 30 -17.73 0.01 -15.22
CA GLN A 30 -18.87 0.74 -15.81
C GLN A 30 -20.21 0.56 -15.08
N VAL A 31 -20.40 -0.49 -14.28
CA VAL A 31 -21.75 -0.87 -13.79
C VAL A 31 -21.92 -0.75 -12.28
N VAL A 32 -20.87 -0.89 -11.48
CA VAL A 32 -21.00 -0.97 -10.01
C VAL A 32 -20.68 0.35 -9.31
N LEU A 33 -19.77 1.18 -9.86
CA LEU A 33 -19.34 2.42 -9.21
C LEU A 33 -20.35 3.57 -9.37
N GLY A 34 -21.04 3.69 -10.51
CA GLY A 34 -21.92 4.85 -10.73
C GLY A 34 -23.33 4.73 -10.18
N LEU A 35 -23.87 3.53 -9.97
CA LEU A 35 -25.31 3.37 -9.66
C LEU A 35 -25.60 3.63 -8.18
N ASP A 36 -24.66 3.29 -7.31
CA ASP A 36 -24.74 3.54 -5.87
C ASP A 36 -24.56 5.04 -5.55
N GLU A 37 -23.57 5.69 -6.17
CA GLU A 37 -23.33 7.14 -6.05
C GLU A 37 -24.55 7.93 -6.53
N ILE A 38 -25.07 7.63 -7.73
CA ILE A 38 -26.25 8.31 -8.27
C ILE A 38 -27.50 8.09 -7.38
N ALA A 39 -27.67 6.92 -6.79
CA ALA A 39 -28.79 6.66 -5.88
C ALA A 39 -28.66 7.44 -4.56
N GLU A 40 -27.44 7.60 -4.04
CA GLU A 40 -27.14 8.41 -2.86
C GLU A 40 -27.27 9.91 -3.13
N ASP A 41 -26.84 10.39 -4.30
CA ASP A 41 -27.06 11.77 -4.74
C ASP A 41 -28.54 12.10 -4.90
N THR A 42 -29.29 11.19 -5.53
CA THR A 42 -30.75 11.29 -5.64
C THR A 42 -31.42 11.34 -4.27
N LEU A 43 -30.88 10.60 -3.29
CA LEU A 43 -31.39 10.59 -1.93
C LEU A 43 -31.17 11.93 -1.20
N LYS A 44 -30.00 12.57 -1.37
CA LYS A 44 -29.72 13.92 -0.83
C LYS A 44 -30.73 14.94 -1.36
N VAL A 45 -30.95 14.96 -2.69
CA VAL A 45 -31.92 15.87 -3.32
C VAL A 45 -33.34 15.61 -2.81
N LEU A 46 -33.74 14.34 -2.71
CA LEU A 46 -35.05 13.98 -2.17
C LEU A 46 -35.23 14.48 -0.73
N TYR A 47 -34.19 14.37 0.11
CA TYR A 47 -34.21 14.88 1.48
C TYR A 47 -34.43 16.40 1.51
N HIS A 48 -33.69 17.18 0.72
CA HIS A 48 -33.88 18.64 0.64
C HIS A 48 -35.29 19.03 0.17
N LEU A 49 -35.78 18.40 -0.90
CA LEU A 49 -37.13 18.67 -1.43
C LEU A 49 -38.22 18.31 -0.41
N SER A 50 -38.07 17.19 0.30
CA SER A 50 -39.05 16.73 1.29
C SER A 50 -39.21 17.69 2.48
N ARG A 51 -38.17 18.46 2.82
CA ARG A 51 -38.21 19.48 3.89
C ARG A 51 -38.94 20.75 3.47
N GLN A 52 -38.94 21.06 2.17
CA GLN A 52 -39.66 22.22 1.64
C GLN A 52 -41.13 21.86 1.38
N LYS A 53 -41.39 20.67 0.82
CA LYS A 53 -42.73 20.23 0.42
C LYS A 53 -42.78 18.70 0.33
N ALA A 54 -43.67 18.08 1.10
CA ALA A 54 -43.97 16.64 1.02
C ALA A 54 -45.44 16.42 0.64
N PRO A 55 -45.77 15.49 -0.28
CA PRO A 55 -44.91 14.53 -0.97
C PRO A 55 -44.18 15.10 -2.21
N VAL A 56 -43.04 14.51 -2.58
CA VAL A 56 -42.21 14.91 -3.74
C VAL A 56 -42.61 14.11 -4.98
N SER A 57 -42.90 14.79 -6.09
CA SER A 57 -43.28 14.14 -7.34
C SER A 57 -42.07 13.64 -8.13
N ARG A 58 -42.28 12.61 -8.97
CA ARG A 58 -41.26 12.10 -9.91
C ARG A 58 -40.62 13.21 -10.76
N SER A 59 -41.43 14.14 -11.26
CA SER A 59 -40.96 15.22 -12.15
C SER A 59 -40.09 16.27 -11.45
N GLU A 60 -40.29 16.47 -10.15
CA GLU A 60 -39.48 17.37 -9.33
C GLU A 60 -38.14 16.72 -8.99
N LEU A 61 -38.14 15.43 -8.61
CA LEU A 61 -36.91 14.72 -8.29
C LEU A 61 -36.00 14.51 -9.52
N ILE A 62 -36.57 14.18 -10.68
CA ILE A 62 -35.82 14.07 -11.94
C ILE A 62 -35.12 15.38 -12.29
N ARG A 63 -35.81 16.52 -12.09
CA ARG A 63 -35.24 17.85 -12.35
C ARG A 63 -34.22 18.27 -11.32
N GLY A 64 -34.48 18.03 -10.03
CA GLY A 64 -33.58 18.42 -8.95
C GLY A 64 -32.27 17.62 -8.91
N ALA A 65 -32.31 16.35 -9.30
CA ALA A 65 -31.13 15.46 -9.31
C ALA A 65 -30.49 15.29 -10.70
N ASP A 66 -30.93 16.08 -11.69
CA ASP A 66 -30.46 16.03 -13.09
C ASP A 66 -30.39 14.61 -13.70
N ILE A 67 -31.40 13.78 -13.41
CA ILE A 67 -31.39 12.36 -13.80
C ILE A 67 -31.97 12.21 -15.21
N GLN A 68 -31.31 11.45 -16.08
CA GLN A 68 -31.92 11.03 -17.35
C GLN A 68 -33.23 10.24 -17.09
N PRO A 69 -34.39 10.64 -17.66
CA PRO A 69 -35.68 10.01 -17.36
C PRO A 69 -35.73 8.48 -17.53
N ALA A 70 -34.90 7.93 -18.43
CA ALA A 70 -34.76 6.50 -18.69
C ALA A 70 -34.05 5.72 -17.56
N ARG A 71 -33.17 6.38 -16.78
CA ARG A 71 -32.45 5.76 -15.65
C ARG A 71 -33.22 5.79 -14.33
N PHE A 72 -34.22 6.68 -14.23
CA PHE A 72 -35.00 6.89 -13.03
C PHE A 72 -35.62 5.60 -12.42
N PRO A 73 -36.25 4.69 -13.20
CA PRO A 73 -36.83 3.48 -12.62
C PRO A 73 -35.80 2.58 -11.93
N ILE A 74 -34.59 2.49 -12.50
CA ILE A 74 -33.49 1.65 -12.00
C ILE A 74 -32.96 2.21 -10.67
N ILE A 75 -32.81 3.54 -10.59
CA ILE A 75 -32.34 4.24 -9.39
C ILE A 75 -33.38 4.11 -8.26
N VAL A 76 -34.67 4.29 -8.56
CA VAL A 76 -35.74 4.15 -7.57
C VAL A 76 -35.90 2.71 -7.09
N GLU A 77 -35.72 1.72 -7.97
CA GLU A 77 -35.69 0.31 -7.59
C GLU A 77 -34.55 0.03 -6.59
N GLU A 78 -33.36 0.58 -6.83
CA GLU A 78 -32.22 0.50 -5.93
C GLU A 78 -32.51 1.15 -4.56
N MET A 79 -33.03 2.37 -4.55
CA MET A 79 -33.39 3.09 -3.32
C MET A 79 -34.50 2.36 -2.53
N THR A 80 -35.45 1.74 -3.23
CA THR A 80 -36.54 0.96 -2.63
C THR A 80 -36.02 -0.36 -2.07
N ARG A 81 -35.10 -1.04 -2.78
CA ARG A 81 -34.42 -2.26 -2.31
C ARG A 81 -33.66 -2.01 -1.00
N ARG A 82 -33.03 -0.84 -0.88
CA ARG A 82 -32.32 -0.39 0.34
C ARG A 82 -33.23 0.15 1.43
N LYS A 83 -34.55 0.18 1.21
CA LYS A 83 -35.57 0.72 2.12
C LYS A 83 -35.35 2.20 2.46
N TRP A 84 -34.78 2.97 1.53
CA TRP A 84 -34.60 4.41 1.69
C TRP A 84 -35.86 5.18 1.33
N VAL A 85 -36.64 4.68 0.37
CA VAL A 85 -37.86 5.32 -0.13
C VAL A 85 -38.99 4.30 -0.31
N LEU A 86 -40.22 4.80 -0.27
CA LEU A 86 -41.43 4.07 -0.62
C LEU A 86 -42.12 4.76 -1.81
N LEU A 87 -42.39 4.00 -2.86
CA LEU A 87 -43.16 4.48 -4.01
C LEU A 87 -44.67 4.38 -3.69
N GLN A 88 -45.38 5.51 -3.72
CA GLN A 88 -46.85 5.56 -3.64
C GLN A 88 -47.41 6.29 -4.86
N GLY A 89 -47.83 5.54 -5.88
CA GLY A 89 -48.28 6.11 -7.15
C GLY A 89 -47.15 6.85 -7.87
N GLU A 90 -47.33 8.14 -8.15
CA GLU A 90 -46.30 9.00 -8.78
C GLU A 90 -45.38 9.73 -7.78
N ASN A 91 -45.61 9.53 -6.48
CA ASN A 91 -44.90 10.22 -5.41
C ASN A 91 -43.90 9.31 -4.70
N LEU A 92 -42.78 9.90 -4.26
CA LEU A 92 -41.80 9.25 -3.39
C LEU A 92 -41.92 9.74 -1.96
N ILE A 93 -41.96 8.80 -1.03
CA ILE A 93 -41.94 9.06 0.40
C ILE A 93 -40.59 8.63 0.95
N LEU A 94 -39.89 9.56 1.59
CA LEU A 94 -38.63 9.29 2.29
C LEU A 94 -38.90 8.47 3.55
N LEU A 95 -38.19 7.35 3.73
CA LEU A 95 -38.30 6.51 4.91
C LEU A 95 -37.24 6.91 5.96
N PRO A 96 -37.43 6.58 7.26
CA PRO A 96 -36.46 6.94 8.31
C PRO A 96 -35.04 6.41 8.08
N ALA A 97 -34.89 5.29 7.35
CA ALA A 97 -33.58 4.77 6.98
C ALA A 97 -32.91 5.60 5.87
N GLY A 98 -33.69 6.12 4.92
CA GLY A 98 -33.20 7.02 3.88
C GLY A 98 -32.85 8.39 4.44
N GLU A 99 -33.65 8.90 5.38
CA GLU A 99 -33.37 10.16 6.08
C GLU A 99 -32.03 10.11 6.84
N ARG A 100 -31.79 9.05 7.62
CA ARG A 100 -30.50 8.85 8.30
C ARG A 100 -29.34 8.82 7.32
N ARG A 101 -29.47 8.07 6.22
CA ARG A 101 -28.40 7.97 5.21
C ARG A 101 -28.13 9.30 4.50
N ALA A 102 -29.18 10.06 4.17
CA ALA A 102 -29.03 11.39 3.58
C ALA A 102 -28.25 12.34 4.51
N ILE A 103 -28.57 12.31 5.82
CA ILE A 103 -27.88 13.14 6.81
C ILE A 103 -26.42 12.72 6.99
N GLU A 104 -26.13 11.41 6.99
CA GLU A 104 -24.76 10.91 7.02
C GLU A 104 -23.93 11.41 5.84
N LEU A 105 -24.51 11.38 4.63
CA LEU A 105 -23.86 11.86 3.40
C LEU A 105 -23.61 13.37 3.46
N ILE A 106 -24.62 14.16 3.83
CA ILE A 106 -24.49 15.62 4.00
C ILE A 106 -23.41 15.95 5.03
N ARG A 107 -23.37 15.23 6.15
CA ARG A 107 -22.34 15.41 7.17
C ARG A 107 -20.95 15.09 6.64
N ALA A 108 -20.79 13.96 5.95
CA ALA A 108 -19.51 13.56 5.37
C ALA A 108 -19.03 14.58 4.33
N HIS A 109 -19.92 15.03 3.44
CA HIS A 109 -19.64 16.07 2.44
C HIS A 109 -19.09 17.34 3.09
N ARG A 110 -19.83 17.91 4.04
CA ARG A 110 -19.48 19.16 4.73
C ARG A 110 -18.17 19.08 5.53
N LEU A 111 -17.92 17.92 6.15
CA LEU A 111 -16.65 17.68 6.84
C LEU A 111 -15.47 17.57 5.87
N TRP A 112 -15.68 16.98 4.68
CA TRP A 112 -14.66 16.94 3.64
C TRP A 112 -14.37 18.31 3.06
N GLU A 113 -15.39 19.11 2.77
CA GLU A 113 -15.18 20.50 2.35
C GLU A 113 -14.34 21.26 3.39
N ARG A 114 -14.69 21.11 4.67
CA ARG A 114 -13.93 21.71 5.77
C ARG A 114 -12.48 21.25 5.82
N TYR A 115 -12.26 19.95 5.69
CA TYR A 115 -10.93 19.37 5.67
C TYR A 115 -10.09 19.85 4.48
N LEU A 116 -10.67 19.84 3.29
CA LEU A 116 -10.02 20.25 2.04
C LEU A 116 -9.64 21.74 2.07
N ALA A 117 -10.51 22.58 2.65
CA ALA A 117 -10.23 23.99 2.85
C ALA A 117 -9.10 24.22 3.87
N ASP A 118 -9.20 23.62 5.06
CA ASP A 118 -8.30 23.91 6.19
C ASP A 118 -6.92 23.22 6.07
N LYS A 119 -6.85 22.03 5.46
CA LYS A 119 -5.62 21.20 5.42
C LYS A 119 -4.97 21.14 4.04
N GLU A 120 -5.76 21.06 2.98
CA GLU A 120 -5.25 20.93 1.60
C GLU A 120 -5.18 22.28 0.87
N GLY A 121 -5.80 23.34 1.41
CA GLY A 121 -5.80 24.68 0.81
C GLY A 121 -6.55 24.74 -0.52
N VAL A 122 -7.53 23.84 -0.72
CA VAL A 122 -8.34 23.80 -1.95
C VAL A 122 -9.21 25.05 -2.04
N ALA A 123 -9.27 25.66 -3.23
CA ALA A 123 -10.06 26.86 -3.44
C ALA A 123 -11.56 26.58 -3.33
N LEU A 124 -12.32 27.51 -2.73
CA LEU A 124 -13.76 27.37 -2.43
C LEU A 124 -14.63 26.90 -3.60
N HIS A 125 -14.33 27.33 -4.83
CA HIS A 125 -15.09 26.94 -6.04
C HIS A 125 -14.87 25.48 -6.48
N ALA A 126 -13.83 24.82 -5.97
CA ALA A 126 -13.46 23.44 -6.32
C ALA A 126 -13.68 22.45 -5.16
N LEU A 127 -14.08 22.93 -3.97
CA LEU A 127 -14.30 22.12 -2.78
C LEU A 127 -15.41 21.10 -2.99
N HIS A 128 -16.55 21.54 -3.52
CA HIS A 128 -17.75 20.73 -3.71
C HIS A 128 -17.48 19.46 -4.55
N GLU A 129 -16.82 19.63 -5.70
CA GLU A 129 -16.48 18.53 -6.63
C GLU A 129 -15.45 17.53 -6.07
N GLU A 130 -14.58 17.98 -5.17
CA GLU A 130 -13.59 17.12 -4.51
C GLU A 130 -14.20 16.43 -3.28
N ALA A 131 -15.09 17.10 -2.54
CA ALA A 131 -15.84 16.52 -1.43
C ALA A 131 -16.83 15.44 -1.90
N MET A 132 -17.53 15.68 -3.01
CA MET A 132 -18.46 14.72 -3.62
C MET A 132 -17.77 13.39 -3.98
N ARG A 133 -16.50 13.42 -4.40
CA ARG A 133 -15.73 12.20 -4.70
C ARG A 133 -15.36 11.38 -3.46
N ARG A 134 -15.35 11.99 -2.28
CA ARG A 134 -14.89 11.35 -1.03
C ARG A 134 -16.06 10.98 -0.11
N GLU A 135 -17.19 11.67 -0.18
CA GLU A 135 -18.32 11.48 0.74
C GLU A 135 -18.89 10.05 0.73
N HIS A 136 -19.05 9.42 -0.44
CA HIS A 136 -19.68 8.11 -0.58
C HIS A 136 -18.85 6.98 0.03
N LEU A 137 -17.53 7.18 0.10
CA LEU A 137 -16.56 6.24 0.65
C LEU A 137 -16.36 6.39 2.15
N THR A 138 -16.96 7.42 2.76
CA THR A 138 -16.70 7.79 4.15
C THR A 138 -17.63 7.05 5.10
N SER A 139 -17.05 6.24 6.00
CA SER A 139 -17.84 5.60 7.06
C SER A 139 -18.26 6.61 8.14
N PRO A 140 -19.33 6.36 8.91
CA PRO A 140 -19.69 7.21 10.05
C PRO A 140 -18.55 7.37 11.06
N GLU A 141 -17.74 6.33 11.30
CA GLU A 141 -16.56 6.42 12.17
C GLU A 141 -15.42 7.23 11.57
N GLU A 142 -15.29 7.27 10.24
CA GLU A 142 -14.35 8.15 9.54
C GLU A 142 -14.79 9.60 9.61
N ALA A 143 -16.09 9.88 9.41
CA ALA A 143 -16.65 11.21 9.60
C ALA A 143 -16.48 11.71 11.06
N ASP A 144 -16.66 10.84 12.05
CA ASP A 144 -16.40 11.19 13.46
C ASP A 144 -14.92 11.51 13.72
N ARG A 145 -13.99 10.74 13.13
CA ARG A 145 -12.55 11.01 13.21
C ARG A 145 -12.17 12.32 12.51
N LEU A 146 -12.74 12.58 11.34
CA LEU A 146 -12.54 13.80 10.57
C LEU A 146 -13.04 15.02 11.36
N ALA A 147 -14.22 14.92 11.97
CA ALA A 147 -14.75 15.94 12.86
C ALA A 147 -13.83 16.17 14.06
N ALA A 148 -13.32 15.11 14.71
CA ALA A 148 -12.39 15.24 15.84
C ALA A 148 -11.05 15.88 15.44
N GLU A 149 -10.52 15.54 14.27
CA GLU A 149 -9.28 16.12 13.73
C GLU A 149 -9.43 17.61 13.41
N LEU A 150 -10.62 18.01 12.95
CA LEU A 150 -10.99 19.41 12.70
C LEU A 150 -11.42 20.16 13.97
N GLY A 151 -11.40 19.53 15.16
CA GLY A 151 -11.78 20.17 16.42
C GLY A 151 -13.28 20.34 16.62
N HIS A 152 -14.09 19.44 16.06
CA HIS A 152 -15.56 19.46 16.04
C HIS A 152 -16.12 20.74 15.43
N PRO A 153 -15.88 20.98 14.13
CA PRO A 153 -16.40 22.15 13.43
C PRO A 153 -17.93 22.11 13.41
N GLN A 154 -18.55 23.25 13.72
CA GLN A 154 -20.01 23.41 13.67
C GLN A 154 -20.50 23.80 12.27
N PHE A 155 -19.62 24.37 11.45
CA PHE A 155 -19.91 24.88 10.12
C PHE A 155 -18.85 24.42 9.12
N ASP A 156 -19.26 24.22 7.88
CA ASP A 156 -18.35 23.98 6.75
C ASP A 156 -17.68 25.30 6.28
N PRO A 157 -16.83 25.28 5.23
CA PRO A 157 -16.21 26.48 4.67
C PRO A 157 -17.18 27.48 4.05
N HIS A 158 -18.41 27.05 3.73
CA HIS A 158 -19.46 27.86 3.14
C HIS A 158 -20.35 28.51 4.20
N GLY A 159 -20.27 28.07 5.46
CA GLY A 159 -21.05 28.58 6.60
C GLY A 159 -22.28 27.74 6.93
N ASP A 160 -22.39 26.57 6.32
CA ASP A 160 -23.51 25.66 6.44
C ASP A 160 -23.34 24.73 7.66
N PRO A 161 -24.40 24.49 8.47
CA PRO A 161 -24.27 23.79 9.74
C PRO A 161 -23.98 22.29 9.53
N ILE A 162 -22.90 21.78 10.12
CA ILE A 162 -22.54 20.36 10.01
C ILE A 162 -23.48 19.54 10.92
N PRO A 163 -24.26 18.57 10.39
CA PRO A 163 -25.13 17.74 11.21
C PRO A 163 -24.36 16.94 12.27
N THR A 164 -24.93 16.73 13.45
CA THR A 164 -24.35 15.82 14.45
C THR A 164 -24.57 14.35 14.06
N ARG A 165 -24.03 13.41 14.85
CA ARG A 165 -24.17 11.96 14.59
C ARG A 165 -25.61 11.50 14.68
N GLU A 166 -26.36 12.16 15.55
CA GLU A 166 -27.78 11.94 15.79
C GLU A 166 -28.66 12.65 14.75
N GLY A 167 -28.05 13.40 13.83
CA GLY A 167 -28.72 14.14 12.77
C GLY A 167 -29.36 15.46 13.20
N LEU A 168 -28.93 16.01 14.34
CA LEU A 168 -29.36 17.32 14.80
C LEU A 168 -28.53 18.40 14.08
N LEU A 169 -29.20 19.43 13.55
CA LEU A 169 -28.53 20.63 13.04
C LEU A 169 -28.30 21.59 14.21
N VAL A 170 -27.04 21.97 14.44
CA VAL A 170 -26.71 23.04 15.41
C VAL A 170 -27.01 24.36 14.73
N HIS A 171 -28.14 24.99 15.09
CA HIS A 171 -28.47 26.33 14.60
C HIS A 171 -27.63 27.37 15.35
N GLY A 172 -26.58 27.89 14.71
CA GLY A 172 -25.94 29.14 15.14
C GLY A 172 -26.82 30.35 14.84
N GLU A 173 -26.47 31.50 15.42
CA GLU A 173 -27.12 32.79 15.15
C GLU A 173 -27.24 33.00 13.64
N SER A 174 -28.46 32.92 13.11
CA SER A 174 -28.70 33.18 11.69
C SER A 174 -28.24 34.60 11.40
N GLY A 175 -27.15 34.72 10.65
CA GLY A 175 -26.66 36.00 10.17
C GLY A 175 -27.78 36.74 9.44
N VAL A 176 -27.67 38.07 9.36
CA VAL A 176 -28.62 38.86 8.60
C VAL A 176 -28.12 38.90 7.15
N PRO A 177 -28.98 38.74 6.13
CA PRO A 177 -28.58 38.95 4.74
C PRO A 177 -27.90 40.31 4.57
N LEU A 178 -26.83 40.36 3.79
CA LEU A 178 -26.05 41.56 3.53
C LEU A 178 -26.93 42.65 2.89
N SER A 179 -27.93 42.24 2.09
CA SER A 179 -28.99 43.12 1.58
C SER A 179 -29.77 43.87 2.66
N ARG A 180 -29.77 43.40 3.91
CA ARG A 180 -30.49 43.97 5.06
C ARG A 180 -29.56 44.56 6.12
N TRP A 181 -28.24 44.47 5.94
CA TRP A 181 -27.26 45.04 6.86
C TRP A 181 -27.22 46.57 6.77
N PRO A 182 -26.96 47.32 7.87
CA PRO A 182 -26.89 48.79 7.85
C PRO A 182 -25.67 49.31 7.07
N GLU A 183 -25.81 50.49 6.45
CA GLU A 183 -24.69 51.21 5.83
C GLU A 183 -23.69 51.68 6.90
N LYS A 184 -22.41 51.74 6.53
CA LYS A 184 -21.28 52.21 7.35
C LYS A 184 -21.05 51.42 8.64
N GLN A 185 -21.49 50.18 8.68
CA GLN A 185 -21.22 49.25 9.78
C GLN A 185 -20.40 48.07 9.27
N MET A 186 -19.28 47.81 9.94
CA MET A 186 -18.43 46.65 9.68
C MET A 186 -19.16 45.37 10.09
N ALA A 187 -19.17 44.42 9.17
CA ALA A 187 -19.76 43.10 9.33
C ALA A 187 -18.73 42.04 8.94
N GLN A 188 -18.84 40.85 9.54
CA GLN A 188 -18.12 39.67 9.12
C GLN A 188 -19.08 38.74 8.39
N VAL A 189 -18.72 38.30 7.19
CA VAL A 189 -19.48 37.29 6.43
C VAL A 189 -19.44 35.98 7.19
N THR A 190 -20.60 35.38 7.46
CA THR A 190 -20.73 34.08 8.14
C THR A 190 -21.09 32.97 7.19
N HIS A 191 -21.90 33.26 6.18
CA HIS A 191 -22.39 32.27 5.22
C HIS A 191 -22.58 32.88 3.83
N VAL A 192 -22.32 32.10 2.80
CA VAL A 192 -22.57 32.45 1.39
C VAL A 192 -23.27 31.26 0.72
N GLU A 193 -24.42 31.50 0.09
CA GLU A 193 -25.15 30.47 -0.65
C GLU A 193 -24.31 29.91 -1.80
N ASP A 194 -24.22 28.59 -1.88
CA ASP A 194 -23.43 27.79 -2.82
C ASP A 194 -24.17 27.50 -4.13
N GLU A 195 -25.51 27.56 -4.12
CA GLU A 195 -26.35 27.42 -5.30
C GLU A 195 -26.98 28.75 -5.76
N PRO A 196 -26.89 29.12 -7.05
CA PRO A 196 -26.25 28.38 -8.15
C PRO A 196 -24.71 28.54 -8.17
N PRO A 197 -23.94 27.51 -8.60
CA PRO A 197 -22.45 27.51 -8.56
C PRO A 197 -21.76 28.69 -9.28
N ALA A 198 -22.40 29.21 -10.32
CA ALA A 198 -21.92 30.36 -11.07
C ALA A 198 -21.95 31.66 -10.24
N LEU A 199 -22.99 31.84 -9.43
CA LEU A 199 -23.12 32.98 -8.52
C LEU A 199 -22.11 32.87 -7.37
N PHE A 200 -21.99 31.68 -6.79
CA PHE A 200 -21.01 31.41 -5.73
C PHE A 200 -19.57 31.68 -6.19
N SER A 201 -19.19 31.17 -7.37
CA SER A 201 -17.85 31.41 -7.95
C SER A 201 -17.58 32.89 -8.17
N GLN A 202 -18.60 33.66 -8.57
CA GLN A 202 -18.49 35.10 -8.76
C GLN A 202 -18.31 35.83 -7.42
N LEU A 203 -19.06 35.46 -6.38
CA LEU A 203 -18.93 36.04 -5.03
C LEU A 203 -17.56 35.73 -4.41
N ALA A 204 -17.07 34.50 -4.56
CA ALA A 204 -15.75 34.08 -4.10
C ALA A 204 -14.62 34.86 -4.80
N LEU A 205 -14.71 35.07 -6.12
CA LEU A 205 -13.74 35.89 -6.88
C LEU A 205 -13.72 37.36 -6.43
N LEU A 206 -14.86 37.87 -5.95
CA LEU A 206 -14.97 39.21 -5.38
C LEU A 206 -14.40 39.28 -3.96
N GLY A 207 -14.02 38.17 -3.33
CA GLY A 207 -13.47 38.13 -1.97
C GLY A 207 -14.53 38.08 -0.88
N LEU A 208 -15.78 37.75 -1.25
CA LEU A 208 -16.90 37.59 -0.32
C LEU A 208 -17.00 36.12 0.08
N THR A 209 -16.15 35.73 1.03
CA THR A 209 -16.11 34.37 1.60
C THR A 209 -16.42 34.44 3.09
N PRO A 210 -16.87 33.35 3.74
CA PRO A 210 -17.01 33.32 5.19
C PRO A 210 -15.71 33.77 5.88
N GLY A 211 -15.86 34.65 6.88
CA GLY A 211 -14.78 35.35 7.56
C GLY A 211 -14.40 36.71 6.96
N ALA A 212 -14.82 37.03 5.73
CA ALA A 212 -14.49 38.30 5.08
C ALA A 212 -15.12 39.49 5.83
N GLN A 213 -14.34 40.56 5.99
CA GLN A 213 -14.83 41.82 6.55
C GLN A 213 -15.45 42.66 5.45
N VAL A 214 -16.69 43.08 5.67
CA VAL A 214 -17.46 43.87 4.71
C VAL A 214 -18.09 45.08 5.37
N GLU A 215 -18.08 46.21 4.68
CA GLU A 215 -18.79 47.43 5.07
C GLU A 215 -19.62 47.92 3.89
N ILE A 216 -20.92 48.13 4.10
CA ILE A 216 -21.77 48.69 3.04
C ILE A 216 -21.51 50.19 2.96
N ASP A 217 -21.03 50.65 1.82
CA ASP A 217 -20.71 52.06 1.55
C ASP A 217 -21.98 52.84 1.19
N VAL A 218 -22.68 52.39 0.14
CA VAL A 218 -23.90 53.02 -0.40
C VAL A 218 -24.81 51.97 -1.04
N ARG A 219 -26.11 52.06 -0.80
CA ARG A 219 -27.15 51.26 -1.46
C ARG A 219 -27.86 52.05 -2.56
N GLU A 220 -27.84 51.53 -3.79
CA GLU A 220 -28.58 52.06 -4.94
C GLU A 220 -29.68 51.07 -5.39
N PRO A 221 -30.69 51.51 -6.16
CA PRO A 221 -31.84 50.66 -6.54
C PRO A 221 -31.46 49.35 -7.28
N ASN A 222 -30.36 49.35 -8.04
CA ASN A 222 -29.92 48.21 -8.85
C ASN A 222 -28.60 47.58 -8.39
N ARG A 223 -27.94 48.13 -7.36
CA ARG A 223 -26.66 47.63 -6.86
C ARG A 223 -26.35 48.07 -5.43
N ILE A 224 -25.60 47.26 -4.71
CA ILE A 224 -25.07 47.56 -3.38
C ILE A 224 -23.55 47.73 -3.53
N LEU A 225 -23.03 48.91 -3.17
CA LEU A 225 -21.61 49.17 -3.12
C LEU A 225 -21.10 48.87 -1.72
N LEU A 226 -20.10 48.01 -1.61
CA LEU A 226 -19.52 47.60 -0.34
C LEU A 226 -18.00 47.56 -0.42
N TRP A 227 -17.35 47.78 0.71
CA TRP A 227 -15.93 47.57 0.91
C TRP A 227 -15.71 46.16 1.44
N SER A 228 -14.84 45.39 0.79
CA SER A 228 -14.25 44.17 1.37
C SER A 228 -12.75 44.40 1.51
N GLY A 229 -12.31 44.62 2.74
CA GLY A 229 -10.97 45.14 3.02
C GLY A 229 -10.70 46.47 2.30
N ARG A 230 -9.76 46.49 1.34
CA ARG A 230 -9.40 47.68 0.54
C ARG A 230 -10.08 47.75 -0.84
N ARG A 231 -10.88 46.75 -1.20
CA ARG A 231 -11.54 46.67 -2.51
C ARG A 231 -12.98 47.13 -2.40
N ARG A 232 -13.39 47.99 -3.33
CA ARG A 232 -14.78 48.41 -3.47
C ARG A 232 -15.47 47.52 -4.51
N ILE A 233 -16.56 46.89 -4.11
CA ILE A 233 -17.28 45.86 -4.89
C ILE A 233 -18.72 46.33 -5.11
N ALA A 234 -19.25 46.04 -6.29
CA ALA A 234 -20.66 46.25 -6.60
C ALA A 234 -21.37 44.89 -6.70
N LEU A 235 -22.38 44.68 -5.87
CA LEU A 235 -23.24 43.49 -5.92
C LEU A 235 -24.64 43.84 -6.41
N SER A 236 -25.30 42.91 -7.10
CA SER A 236 -26.74 43.02 -7.33
C SER A 236 -27.51 42.75 -6.03
N PRO A 237 -28.74 43.28 -5.86
CA PRO A 237 -29.56 42.97 -4.69
C PRO A 237 -29.80 41.47 -4.49
N VAL A 238 -29.93 40.72 -5.58
CA VAL A 238 -30.10 39.25 -5.56
C VAL A 238 -28.85 38.56 -5.04
N ALA A 239 -27.66 38.97 -5.51
CA ALA A 239 -26.40 38.40 -5.04
C ALA A 239 -26.11 38.73 -3.57
N ALA A 240 -26.59 39.88 -3.08
CA ALA A 240 -26.45 40.27 -1.68
C ALA A 240 -27.46 39.59 -0.73
N GLU A 241 -28.53 38.98 -1.25
CA GLU A 241 -29.47 38.19 -0.43
C GLU A 241 -28.84 36.85 -0.03
N GLY A 242 -27.99 36.27 -0.89
CA GLY A 242 -27.26 35.02 -0.63
C GLY A 242 -25.95 35.18 0.16
N VAL A 243 -25.70 36.34 0.79
CA VAL A 243 -24.51 36.57 1.65
C VAL A 243 -25.00 36.99 3.04
N PHE A 244 -24.61 36.30 4.09
CA PHE A 244 -25.06 36.54 5.47
C PHE A 244 -23.92 37.07 6.34
N VAL A 245 -24.23 38.00 7.25
CA VAL A 245 -23.22 38.70 8.07
C VAL A 245 -23.61 38.85 9.55
N VAL A 246 -22.59 39.02 10.42
CA VAL A 246 -22.69 39.31 11.87
C VAL A 246 -21.70 40.42 12.30
N PRO A 247 -21.84 41.04 13.50
CA PRO A 247 -20.87 42.03 14.01
C PRO A 247 -19.48 41.43 14.28
N GLN A 248 -18.40 42.17 13.99
CA GLN A 248 -17.01 41.68 14.07
C GLN A 248 -16.40 41.67 15.50
N PRO A 249 -15.85 40.54 16.01
CA PRO A 249 -14.98 40.48 17.19
C PRO A 249 -13.46 40.54 16.86
N PRO A 250 -12.55 40.87 17.82
CA PRO A 250 -11.11 41.01 17.58
C PRO A 250 -10.38 39.68 17.33
N GLU A 251 -9.37 39.69 16.44
CA GLU A 251 -8.64 38.53 15.89
C GLU A 251 -7.58 37.95 16.86
N GLN A 252 -7.52 36.61 16.99
CA GLN A 252 -6.65 35.90 17.94
C GLN A 252 -5.87 34.78 17.23
N VAL A 253 -4.59 34.58 17.59
CA VAL A 253 -3.70 33.55 17.02
C VAL A 253 -3.14 32.67 18.11
N SER A 254 -2.95 31.36 17.87
CA SER A 254 -2.38 30.48 18.91
C SER A 254 -0.86 30.65 19.05
N LEU A 255 -0.32 30.47 20.27
CA LEU A 255 1.13 30.50 20.49
C LEU A 255 1.88 29.38 19.75
N SER A 256 1.22 28.27 19.40
CA SER A 256 1.83 27.19 18.61
C SER A 256 1.98 27.52 17.12
N GLU A 257 1.27 28.56 16.65
CA GLU A 257 1.19 28.95 15.24
C GLU A 257 2.24 30.00 14.88
N ILE A 258 2.92 30.59 15.87
CA ILE A 258 4.03 31.52 15.61
C ILE A 258 5.31 30.76 15.24
N GLU A 259 6.05 31.30 14.28
CA GLU A 259 7.29 30.72 13.78
C GLU A 259 8.47 30.98 14.73
N ILE A 260 9.50 30.14 14.65
CA ILE A 260 10.76 30.37 15.37
C ILE A 260 11.37 31.68 14.87
N GLY A 261 11.60 32.62 15.79
CA GLY A 261 12.01 33.97 15.44
C GLY A 261 10.87 34.99 15.44
N GLN A 262 9.66 34.63 15.87
CA GLN A 262 8.55 35.57 16.07
C GLN A 262 8.24 35.79 17.56
N SER A 263 7.80 37.00 17.92
CA SER A 263 7.23 37.35 19.23
C SER A 263 5.80 37.88 19.09
N GLY A 264 5.00 37.75 20.14
CA GLY A 264 3.65 38.29 20.21
C GLY A 264 3.17 38.47 21.65
N ARG A 265 2.09 39.23 21.84
CA ARG A 265 1.53 39.53 23.17
C ARG A 265 0.38 38.58 23.50
N ILE A 266 0.42 38.00 24.68
CA ILE A 266 -0.62 37.07 25.15
C ILE A 266 -1.91 37.85 25.43
N LEU A 267 -3.01 37.50 24.75
CA LEU A 267 -4.35 38.03 25.03
C LEU A 267 -5.04 37.26 26.14
N SER A 268 -5.07 35.94 26.02
CA SER A 268 -5.79 35.07 26.95
C SER A 268 -5.15 33.68 27.00
N ILE A 269 -5.45 32.95 28.06
CA ILE A 269 -5.00 31.58 28.26
C ILE A 269 -6.24 30.73 28.52
N ARG A 270 -6.55 29.80 27.61
CA ARG A 270 -7.71 28.92 27.72
C ARG A 270 -7.45 27.90 28.82
N ASN A 271 -8.24 27.99 29.89
CA ASN A 271 -8.24 27.08 31.05
C ASN A 271 -7.04 27.24 32.00
N THR A 272 -7.10 28.26 32.86
CA THR A 272 -6.08 28.59 33.88
C THR A 272 -5.85 27.51 34.93
N GLN A 273 -6.74 26.52 35.09
CA GLN A 273 -6.58 25.42 36.04
C GLN A 273 -5.67 24.28 35.53
N ALA A 274 -5.35 24.24 34.23
CA ALA A 274 -4.58 23.17 33.61
C ALA A 274 -3.09 23.50 33.36
N LEU A 275 -2.68 24.77 33.52
CA LEU A 275 -1.27 25.13 33.47
C LEU A 275 -0.61 24.90 34.82
N ASP A 276 0.51 24.18 34.80
CA ASP A 276 1.37 23.93 35.94
C ASP A 276 1.71 25.25 36.67
N PRO A 277 1.51 25.36 38.00
CA PRO A 277 1.82 26.58 38.77
C PRO A 277 3.23 27.13 38.54
N ALA A 278 4.18 26.26 38.19
CA ALA A 278 5.55 26.64 37.81
C ALA A 278 5.63 27.51 36.54
N LEU A 279 4.72 27.31 35.57
CA LEU A 279 4.68 28.06 34.31
C LEU A 279 4.14 29.48 34.51
N THR A 280 3.17 29.64 35.42
CA THR A 280 2.64 30.95 35.82
C THR A 280 3.70 31.76 36.57
N GLN A 281 4.47 31.12 37.46
CA GLN A 281 5.61 31.76 38.14
C GLN A 281 6.74 32.16 37.17
N ALA A 282 6.89 31.42 36.06
CA ALA A 282 7.87 31.73 35.02
C ALA A 282 7.48 32.94 34.13
N GLY A 283 6.28 33.51 34.30
CA GLY A 283 5.87 34.79 33.70
C GLY A 283 4.81 34.71 32.60
N LEU A 284 4.23 33.54 32.33
CA LEU A 284 3.14 33.34 31.37
C LEU A 284 1.82 33.90 31.91
N ARG A 285 1.49 35.13 31.53
CA ARG A 285 0.24 35.83 31.91
C ARG A 285 -0.31 36.66 30.76
N ALA A 286 -1.61 36.95 30.78
CA ALA A 286 -2.21 37.89 29.85
C ALA A 286 -1.48 39.24 29.89
N GLY A 287 -1.18 39.78 28.70
CA GLY A 287 -0.40 40.99 28.49
C GLY A 287 1.12 40.82 28.43
N ALA A 288 1.67 39.62 28.70
CA ALA A 288 3.11 39.35 28.57
C ALA A 288 3.52 39.15 27.11
N GLU A 289 4.76 39.51 26.79
CA GLU A 289 5.36 39.23 25.47
C GLU A 289 6.06 37.86 25.51
N VAL A 290 5.79 37.04 24.50
CA VAL A 290 6.36 35.71 24.35
C VAL A 290 6.98 35.56 22.97
N ALA A 291 8.15 34.94 22.89
CA ALA A 291 8.87 34.76 21.62
C ALA A 291 9.33 33.32 21.42
N ALA A 292 9.12 32.75 20.23
CA ALA A 292 9.61 31.41 19.90
C ALA A 292 11.09 31.46 19.52
N ILE A 293 11.95 30.74 20.25
CA ILE A 293 13.41 30.84 20.09
C ILE A 293 13.99 29.65 19.32
N ARG A 294 13.52 28.43 19.62
CA ARG A 294 14.02 27.18 19.03
C ARG A 294 13.04 26.02 19.24
N ALA A 295 13.10 25.00 18.41
CA ALA A 295 12.41 23.73 18.58
C ALA A 295 13.41 22.59 18.77
N ASP A 296 12.98 21.50 19.41
CA ASP A 296 13.72 20.24 19.45
C ASP A 296 13.90 19.64 18.03
N PRO A 297 14.95 18.85 17.73
CA PRO A 297 15.14 18.19 16.43
C PRO A 297 13.96 17.29 15.99
N LEU A 298 13.17 16.79 16.94
CA LEU A 298 11.95 16.02 16.68
C LEU A 298 10.69 16.91 16.56
N GLY A 299 10.83 18.22 16.76
CA GLY A 299 9.77 19.23 16.56
C GLY A 299 8.92 19.56 17.79
N ASP A 300 9.16 18.91 18.94
CA ASP A 300 8.45 19.11 20.21
C ASP A 300 9.37 18.66 21.38
N PRO A 301 9.56 19.44 22.46
CA PRO A 301 8.95 20.74 22.78
C PRO A 301 9.57 21.94 22.03
N VAL A 302 8.81 23.03 21.97
CA VAL A 302 9.29 24.34 21.49
C VAL A 302 9.67 25.21 22.69
N TYR A 303 10.80 25.91 22.59
CA TYR A 303 11.32 26.76 23.64
C TYR A 303 10.94 28.22 23.39
N TYR A 304 10.17 28.79 24.32
CA TYR A 304 9.67 30.16 24.28
C TYR A 304 10.37 31.05 25.29
N ARG A 305 10.65 32.31 24.94
CA ARG A 305 11.16 33.34 25.85
C ARG A 305 10.00 34.13 26.41
N VAL A 306 9.90 34.20 27.74
CA VAL A 306 8.93 35.07 28.44
C VAL A 306 9.67 35.82 29.54
N ASN A 307 9.68 37.15 29.51
CA ASN A 307 10.36 38.01 30.50
C ASN A 307 11.84 37.61 30.78
N GLY A 308 12.58 37.19 29.75
CA GLY A 308 13.98 36.77 29.87
C GLY A 308 14.20 35.29 30.25
N ASN A 309 13.16 34.58 30.68
CA ASN A 309 13.23 33.14 30.97
C ASN A 309 12.90 32.32 29.73
N THR A 310 13.59 31.18 29.55
CA THR A 310 13.32 30.23 28.47
C THR A 310 12.52 29.05 29.01
N ILE A 311 11.33 28.82 28.47
CA ILE A 311 10.36 27.85 28.94
C ILE A 311 10.08 26.84 27.82
N PRO A 312 10.27 25.53 28.03
CA PRO A 312 9.82 24.52 27.09
C PRO A 312 8.30 24.33 27.21
N LEU A 313 7.58 24.46 26.11
CA LEU A 313 6.16 24.13 26.04
C LEU A 313 5.95 23.08 24.95
N SER A 314 5.18 22.04 25.26
CA SER A 314 4.71 21.12 24.24
C SER A 314 3.71 21.83 23.31
N ARG A 315 3.51 21.31 22.10
CA ARG A 315 2.46 21.85 21.19
C ARG A 315 1.08 21.93 21.84
N VAL A 316 0.73 20.94 22.67
CA VAL A 316 -0.56 20.91 23.39
C VAL A 316 -0.67 22.05 24.40
N GLN A 317 0.42 22.38 25.11
CA GLN A 317 0.47 23.49 26.05
C GLN A 317 0.49 24.84 25.33
N ALA A 318 1.21 24.96 24.21
CA ALA A 318 1.24 26.18 23.41
C ALA A 318 -0.13 26.51 22.79
N ASN A 319 -0.91 25.50 22.38
CA ASN A 319 -2.26 25.69 21.84
C ASN A 319 -3.23 26.40 22.81
N GLN A 320 -2.99 26.28 24.12
CA GLN A 320 -3.84 26.88 25.15
C GLN A 320 -3.61 28.38 25.31
N ILE A 321 -2.55 28.94 24.73
CA ILE A 321 -2.18 30.36 24.86
C ILE A 321 -2.57 31.09 23.57
N GLN A 322 -3.33 32.17 23.69
CA GLN A 322 -3.80 33.00 22.58
C GLN A 322 -3.06 34.34 22.57
N LEU A 323 -2.59 34.74 21.40
CA LEU A 323 -1.87 35.97 21.12
C LEU A 323 -2.73 36.96 20.37
N ASP A 324 -2.43 38.24 20.53
CA ASP A 324 -2.97 39.32 19.71
C ASP A 324 -2.28 39.29 18.35
N ALA A 325 -3.04 38.98 17.30
CA ALA A 325 -2.56 38.89 15.93
C ALA A 325 -1.84 40.18 15.48
N LEU A 326 -2.29 41.35 15.97
CA LEU A 326 -1.72 42.66 15.63
C LEU A 326 -0.36 42.94 16.30
N THR A 327 0.04 42.11 17.27
CA THR A 327 1.28 42.30 18.03
C THR A 327 2.43 41.40 17.59
N ILE A 328 2.21 40.54 16.58
CA ILE A 328 3.22 39.59 16.11
C ILE A 328 4.35 40.32 15.37
N ARG A 329 5.61 40.09 15.75
CA ARG A 329 6.81 40.73 15.18
C ARG A 329 7.96 39.75 15.05
N GLU A 330 8.81 39.94 14.04
CA GLU A 330 10.07 39.20 13.93
C GLU A 330 11.11 39.70 14.96
N ILE A 331 11.84 38.76 15.55
CA ILE A 331 12.93 39.01 16.49
C ILE A 331 14.26 38.52 15.93
N THR A 332 15.32 39.30 16.13
CA THR A 332 16.67 38.90 15.76
C THR A 332 17.20 37.81 16.70
N LEU A 333 17.41 36.61 16.18
CA LEU A 333 18.02 35.51 16.92
C LEU A 333 19.52 35.80 17.17
N PRO A 334 20.07 35.54 18.37
CA PRO A 334 21.48 35.76 18.66
C PRO A 334 22.37 34.90 17.75
N GLN A 335 23.35 35.53 17.07
CA GLN A 335 24.22 34.87 16.10
C GLN A 335 25.26 33.93 16.75
N LYS A 336 25.24 32.67 16.29
CA LYS A 336 26.34 31.67 16.14
C LYS A 336 27.27 31.39 17.34
N PRO A 337 26.92 30.38 18.16
CA PRO A 337 27.88 29.39 18.69
C PRO A 337 27.63 27.96 18.16
N TRP A 338 26.45 27.71 17.57
CA TRP A 338 25.98 26.35 17.33
C TRP A 338 26.76 25.62 16.23
N LEU A 339 27.34 26.29 15.24
CA LEU A 339 28.03 25.57 14.16
C LEU A 339 29.33 24.91 14.66
N GLN A 340 30.01 25.52 15.63
CA GLN A 340 31.19 24.93 16.26
C GLN A 340 30.79 23.82 17.25
N GLU A 341 29.72 24.00 18.02
CA GLU A 341 29.18 22.93 18.87
C GLU A 341 28.59 21.77 18.07
N GLU A 342 28.01 22.01 16.89
CA GLU A 342 27.47 20.98 16.00
C GLU A 342 28.60 20.23 15.29
N ILE A 343 29.69 20.90 14.89
CA ILE A 343 30.85 20.22 14.31
C ILE A 343 31.57 19.39 15.38
N GLU A 344 31.67 19.87 16.61
CA GLU A 344 32.30 19.13 17.70
C GLU A 344 31.38 18.02 18.24
N ARG A 345 30.05 18.21 18.25
CA ARG A 345 29.07 17.13 18.45
C ARG A 345 29.05 16.14 17.31
N LEU A 346 29.19 16.55 16.05
CA LEU A 346 29.24 15.64 14.90
C LEU A 346 30.54 14.83 14.92
N LYS A 347 31.65 15.43 15.33
CA LYS A 347 32.89 14.70 15.64
C LYS A 347 32.70 13.77 16.83
N GLU A 348 32.08 14.19 17.92
CA GLU A 348 31.76 13.32 19.06
C GLU A 348 30.78 12.19 18.71
N ILE A 349 29.83 12.43 17.81
CA ILE A 349 28.85 11.44 17.34
C ILE A 349 29.51 10.49 16.34
N MET A 350 30.37 10.96 15.43
CA MET A 350 31.16 10.11 14.55
C MET A 350 32.18 9.27 15.32
N VAL A 351 32.67 9.77 16.46
CA VAL A 351 33.60 9.06 17.36
C VAL A 351 32.88 8.16 18.37
N ARG A 352 31.69 8.52 18.88
CA ARG A 352 30.86 7.70 19.81
C ARG A 352 30.00 6.65 19.10
N TYR A 353 29.48 6.97 17.92
CA TYR A 353 28.66 6.08 17.10
C TYR A 353 29.38 5.85 15.78
N GLY A 354 30.42 5.02 15.82
CA GLY A 354 31.07 4.53 14.61
C GLY A 354 30.06 3.97 13.60
N SER A 355 30.53 3.76 12.38
CA SER A 355 29.82 3.26 11.18
C SER A 355 28.74 2.17 11.39
N GLY A 356 28.81 1.47 12.54
CA GLY A 356 27.81 0.54 13.04
C GLY A 356 26.41 1.11 13.32
N ALA A 357 26.17 2.39 13.61
CA ALA A 357 24.80 2.85 13.92
C ALA A 357 23.90 3.02 12.68
N VAL A 358 24.47 3.50 11.58
CA VAL A 358 23.83 3.54 10.26
C VAL A 358 23.66 2.13 9.72
N LEU A 359 24.68 1.27 9.87
CA LEU A 359 24.61 -0.15 9.53
C LEU A 359 23.58 -0.89 10.38
N LYS A 360 23.44 -0.58 11.67
CA LYS A 360 22.47 -1.20 12.60
C LYS A 360 21.04 -0.74 12.30
N ARG A 361 20.85 0.52 11.90
CA ARG A 361 19.55 0.99 11.37
C ARG A 361 19.24 0.33 10.03
N ALA A 362 20.20 0.24 9.10
CA ALA A 362 20.03 -0.48 7.83
C ALA A 362 19.71 -1.97 8.05
N LEU A 363 20.43 -2.67 8.93
CA LEU A 363 20.16 -4.06 9.38
C LEU A 363 18.81 -4.22 10.11
N LEU A 364 18.26 -3.14 10.67
CA LEU A 364 16.91 -3.13 11.25
C LEU A 364 15.80 -3.03 10.20
N PHE A 365 16.15 -2.55 9.00
CA PHE A 365 15.29 -2.36 7.83
C PHE A 365 15.44 -3.46 6.76
N LEU A 366 16.60 -4.12 6.68
CA LEU A 366 16.85 -5.29 5.82
C LEU A 366 16.12 -6.49 6.40
N GLY A 367 15.19 -7.10 5.66
CA GLY A 367 14.53 -8.29 6.18
C GLY A 367 13.34 -8.85 5.40
N PRO A 368 12.29 -8.07 5.09
CA PRO A 368 11.16 -8.56 4.30
C PRO A 368 11.61 -9.14 2.95
N ALA A 369 12.52 -8.45 2.25
CA ALA A 369 13.07 -8.94 0.99
C ALA A 369 13.93 -10.20 1.13
N PHE A 370 14.61 -10.39 2.26
CA PHE A 370 15.40 -11.60 2.50
C PHE A 370 14.51 -12.83 2.66
N LEU A 371 13.37 -12.71 3.36
CA LEU A 371 12.38 -13.79 3.40
C LEU A 371 11.86 -14.14 2.01
N ILE A 372 11.75 -13.16 1.12
CA ILE A 372 11.26 -13.42 -0.24
C ILE A 372 12.35 -14.05 -1.09
N SER A 373 13.61 -13.59 -0.94
CA SER A 373 14.73 -14.11 -1.70
C SER A 373 14.98 -15.60 -1.49
N VAL A 374 14.57 -16.16 -0.35
CA VAL A 374 14.78 -17.57 -0.07
C VAL A 374 14.00 -18.49 -1.00
N GLY A 375 12.80 -18.07 -1.43
CA GLY A 375 12.05 -18.82 -2.43
C GLY A 375 12.72 -18.81 -3.80
N TYR A 376 13.63 -17.87 -4.07
CA TYR A 376 14.43 -17.86 -5.29
C TYR A 376 15.71 -18.70 -5.19
N MET A 377 15.92 -19.38 -4.05
CA MET A 377 17.07 -20.23 -3.75
C MET A 377 16.61 -21.66 -3.42
N ASP A 378 15.35 -21.97 -3.71
CA ASP A 378 14.66 -23.20 -3.36
C ASP A 378 15.16 -24.41 -4.16
N PRO A 379 15.02 -25.64 -3.65
CA PRO A 379 15.46 -26.84 -4.36
C PRO A 379 14.76 -27.06 -5.71
N GLY A 380 13.60 -26.42 -5.93
CA GLY A 380 12.85 -26.44 -7.18
C GLY A 380 13.63 -25.92 -8.39
N ASN A 381 14.48 -24.90 -8.19
CA ASN A 381 15.26 -24.28 -9.25
C ASN A 381 16.64 -24.94 -9.47
N TRP A 382 17.12 -25.74 -8.50
CA TRP A 382 18.44 -26.36 -8.56
C TRP A 382 18.56 -27.36 -9.71
N GLY A 383 17.49 -28.09 -10.01
CA GLY A 383 17.49 -29.07 -11.10
C GLY A 383 17.82 -28.43 -12.46
N THR A 384 17.21 -27.28 -12.76
CA THR A 384 17.45 -26.55 -14.01
C THR A 384 18.83 -25.90 -14.05
N ASP A 385 19.35 -25.42 -12.91
CA ASP A 385 20.68 -24.82 -12.85
C ASP A 385 21.79 -25.87 -12.96
N ILE A 386 21.61 -27.03 -12.31
CA ILE A 386 22.51 -28.18 -12.44
C ILE A 386 22.50 -28.70 -13.88
N GLU A 387 21.33 -28.93 -14.47
CA GLU A 387 21.22 -29.36 -15.87
C GLU A 387 21.88 -28.34 -16.81
N GLY A 388 21.62 -27.04 -16.60
CA GLY A 388 22.19 -25.96 -17.38
C GLY A 388 23.71 -25.95 -17.38
N GLY A 389 24.31 -26.05 -16.20
CA GLY A 389 25.77 -26.09 -16.04
C GLY A 389 26.39 -27.36 -16.64
N ALA A 390 25.80 -28.52 -16.37
CA ALA A 390 26.34 -29.81 -16.81
C ALA A 390 26.32 -29.97 -18.33
N ARG A 391 25.26 -29.48 -18.99
CA ARG A 391 25.07 -29.61 -20.44
C ARG A 391 25.68 -28.46 -21.25
N PHE A 392 25.53 -27.22 -20.78
CA PHE A 392 25.83 -26.02 -21.56
C PHE A 392 26.96 -25.18 -20.96
N GLY A 393 27.62 -25.69 -19.91
CA GLY A 393 28.71 -24.98 -19.24
C GLY A 393 28.23 -23.64 -18.69
N TYR A 394 28.99 -22.58 -18.95
CA TYR A 394 28.71 -21.23 -18.43
C TYR A 394 27.73 -20.42 -19.30
N CYS A 395 27.28 -20.93 -20.45
CA CYS A 395 26.51 -20.17 -21.44
C CYS A 395 25.14 -19.65 -20.96
N LEU A 396 24.56 -20.26 -19.92
CA LEU A 396 23.23 -19.90 -19.41
C LEU A 396 23.26 -18.92 -18.22
N LEU A 397 24.44 -18.43 -17.79
CA LEU A 397 24.55 -17.45 -16.71
C LEU A 397 23.80 -16.14 -17.00
N TRP A 398 23.84 -15.64 -18.24
CA TRP A 398 23.07 -14.46 -18.63
C TRP A 398 21.55 -14.66 -18.52
N VAL A 399 21.07 -15.91 -18.66
CA VAL A 399 19.65 -16.25 -18.52
C VAL A 399 19.23 -16.14 -17.05
N ILE A 400 20.05 -16.64 -16.12
CA ILE A 400 19.82 -16.46 -14.67
C ILE A 400 19.83 -14.96 -14.33
N LEU A 401 20.75 -14.18 -14.89
CA LEU A 401 20.79 -12.72 -14.68
C LEU A 401 19.52 -12.05 -15.19
N LEU A 402 19.06 -12.39 -16.40
CA LEU A 402 17.83 -11.86 -16.97
C LEU A 402 16.62 -12.22 -16.09
N ALA A 403 16.51 -13.47 -15.68
CA ALA A 403 15.43 -13.94 -14.82
C ALA A 403 15.42 -13.20 -13.46
N ASN A 404 16.60 -12.95 -12.88
CA ASN A 404 16.74 -12.15 -11.66
C ASN A 404 16.31 -10.68 -11.86
N LEU A 405 16.67 -10.06 -12.99
CA LEU A 405 16.22 -8.68 -13.30
C LEU A 405 14.69 -8.60 -13.43
N MET A 406 14.07 -9.61 -14.07
CA MET A 406 12.62 -9.73 -14.17
C MET A 406 11.99 -9.91 -12.78
N ALA A 407 12.57 -10.76 -11.94
CA ALA A 407 12.14 -10.95 -10.56
C ALA A 407 12.22 -9.67 -9.73
N ILE A 408 13.34 -8.94 -9.77
CA ILE A 408 13.51 -7.65 -9.07
C ILE A 408 12.44 -6.66 -9.49
N LEU A 409 12.14 -6.56 -10.79
CA LEU A 409 11.09 -5.68 -11.29
C LEU A 409 9.73 -6.07 -10.69
N MET A 410 9.32 -7.34 -10.81
CA MET A 410 8.02 -7.80 -10.33
C MET A 410 7.89 -7.70 -8.81
N GLN A 411 8.95 -8.03 -8.07
CA GLN A 411 8.97 -7.93 -6.61
C GLN A 411 8.92 -6.48 -6.15
N THR A 412 9.61 -5.57 -6.83
CA THR A 412 9.52 -4.14 -6.55
C THR A 412 8.10 -3.61 -6.77
N LEU A 413 7.41 -4.08 -7.82
CA LEU A 413 6.00 -3.73 -8.07
C LEU A 413 5.08 -4.26 -6.97
N SER A 414 5.30 -5.49 -6.52
CA SER A 414 4.55 -6.09 -5.41
C SER A 414 4.73 -5.29 -4.10
N ALA A 415 5.96 -4.96 -3.74
CA ALA A 415 6.26 -4.11 -2.59
C ALA A 415 5.60 -2.74 -2.71
N LYS A 416 5.66 -2.14 -3.91
CA LYS A 416 5.08 -0.83 -4.20
C LYS A 416 3.56 -0.82 -4.02
N LEU A 417 2.86 -1.87 -4.47
CA LEU A 417 1.43 -2.03 -4.26
C LEU A 417 1.09 -2.06 -2.77
N GLY A 418 1.84 -2.85 -1.99
CA GLY A 418 1.64 -2.94 -0.53
C GLY A 418 1.90 -1.61 0.19
N ILE A 419 2.91 -0.85 -0.22
CA ILE A 419 3.24 0.47 0.36
C ILE A 419 2.19 1.52 0.00
N ALA A 420 1.71 1.51 -1.25
CA ALA A 420 0.75 2.50 -1.73
C ALA A 420 -0.63 2.29 -1.10
N THR A 421 -1.13 1.06 -1.16
CA THR A 421 -2.50 0.71 -0.77
C THR A 421 -2.64 0.34 0.71
N GLY A 422 -1.54 -0.06 1.37
CA GLY A 422 -1.60 -0.69 2.69
C GLY A 422 -2.25 -2.08 2.69
N LYS A 423 -2.49 -2.66 1.50
CA LYS A 423 -3.15 -3.95 1.28
C LYS A 423 -2.26 -4.86 0.42
N SER A 424 -2.44 -6.17 0.58
CA SER A 424 -1.71 -7.19 -0.15
C SER A 424 -2.36 -7.39 -1.51
N LEU A 425 -1.62 -7.94 -2.46
CA LEU A 425 -2.14 -8.21 -3.79
C LEU A 425 -3.43 -9.07 -3.74
N PRO A 426 -3.54 -10.14 -2.93
CA PRO A 426 -4.80 -10.89 -2.79
C PRO A 426 -5.96 -10.05 -2.21
N GLU A 427 -5.70 -9.17 -1.24
CA GLU A 427 -6.71 -8.25 -0.69
C GLU A 427 -7.21 -7.26 -1.73
N VAL A 428 -6.29 -6.66 -2.51
CA VAL A 428 -6.63 -5.74 -3.60
C VAL A 428 -7.43 -6.48 -4.68
N CYS A 429 -7.05 -7.73 -5.03
CA CYS A 429 -7.82 -8.58 -5.93
C CYS A 429 -9.24 -8.81 -5.41
N ARG A 430 -9.39 -9.16 -4.12
CA ARG A 430 -10.71 -9.40 -3.49
C ARG A 430 -11.60 -8.16 -3.52
N ASP A 431 -11.02 -6.99 -3.30
CA ASP A 431 -11.76 -5.72 -3.25
C ASP A 431 -12.23 -5.27 -4.64
N HIS A 432 -11.51 -5.62 -5.71
CA HIS A 432 -11.79 -5.16 -7.08
C HIS A 432 -12.45 -6.21 -7.99
N TYR A 433 -12.39 -7.49 -7.63
CA TYR A 433 -12.95 -8.58 -8.41
C TYR A 433 -14.22 -9.17 -7.77
N PRO A 434 -15.16 -9.69 -8.58
CA PRO A 434 -16.34 -10.36 -8.06
C PRO A 434 -15.93 -11.61 -7.25
N LYS A 435 -16.72 -11.94 -6.22
CA LYS A 435 -16.42 -13.03 -5.26
C LYS A 435 -16.04 -14.36 -5.91
N TRP A 436 -16.72 -14.76 -6.99
CA TRP A 436 -16.43 -16.02 -7.68
C TRP A 436 -15.03 -16.05 -8.30
N LEU A 437 -14.55 -14.90 -8.81
CA LEU A 437 -13.23 -14.79 -9.39
C LEU A 437 -12.16 -14.77 -8.30
N SER A 438 -12.39 -14.04 -7.20
CA SER A 438 -11.51 -14.07 -6.03
C SER A 438 -11.35 -15.48 -5.48
N VAL A 439 -12.44 -16.25 -5.37
CA VAL A 439 -12.40 -17.66 -4.92
C VAL A 439 -11.67 -18.55 -5.93
N THR A 440 -11.85 -18.34 -7.23
CA THR A 440 -11.12 -19.10 -8.25
C THR A 440 -9.62 -18.85 -8.17
N LEU A 441 -9.21 -17.58 -8.07
CA LEU A 441 -7.81 -17.18 -7.88
C LEU A 441 -7.22 -17.74 -6.58
N TRP A 442 -8.01 -17.81 -5.51
CA TRP A 442 -7.61 -18.47 -4.27
C TRP A 442 -7.33 -19.95 -4.48
N VAL A 443 -8.25 -20.70 -5.08
CA VAL A 443 -8.09 -22.15 -5.31
C VAL A 443 -6.84 -22.43 -6.13
N THR A 444 -6.62 -21.69 -7.22
CA THR A 444 -5.44 -21.90 -8.08
C THR A 444 -4.15 -21.50 -7.36
N ALA A 445 -4.15 -20.40 -6.60
CA ALA A 445 -3.01 -19.97 -5.79
C ALA A 445 -2.66 -20.98 -4.68
N GLU A 446 -3.67 -21.55 -4.03
CA GLU A 446 -3.50 -22.54 -2.97
C GLU A 446 -2.92 -23.86 -3.52
N LEU A 447 -3.43 -24.32 -4.68
CA LEU A 447 -2.88 -25.51 -5.36
C LEU A 447 -1.42 -25.30 -5.78
N ALA A 448 -1.07 -24.11 -6.27
CA ALA A 448 0.31 -23.78 -6.59
C ALA A 448 1.20 -23.70 -5.34
N ALA A 449 0.69 -23.15 -4.23
CA ALA A 449 1.41 -23.11 -2.97
C ALA A 449 1.67 -24.52 -2.41
N ILE A 450 0.69 -25.42 -2.46
CA ILE A 450 0.85 -26.84 -2.07
C ILE A 450 1.88 -27.53 -2.96
N ALA A 451 1.82 -27.29 -4.27
CA ALA A 451 2.78 -27.84 -5.22
C ALA A 451 4.21 -27.34 -4.94
N THR A 452 4.36 -26.06 -4.60
CA THR A 452 5.66 -25.49 -4.21
C THR A 452 6.17 -26.12 -2.93
N ASP A 453 5.33 -26.17 -1.89
CA ASP A 453 5.69 -26.77 -0.59
C ASP A 453 6.13 -28.23 -0.76
N LEU A 454 5.51 -28.97 -1.69
CA LEU A 454 5.91 -30.33 -2.03
C LEU A 454 7.36 -30.42 -2.54
N ALA A 455 7.77 -29.55 -3.46
CA ALA A 455 9.14 -29.50 -3.98
C ALA A 455 10.15 -29.10 -2.89
N GLU A 456 9.84 -28.09 -2.11
CA GLU A 456 10.72 -27.54 -1.07
C GLU A 456 10.89 -28.53 0.10
N PHE A 457 9.78 -29.15 0.52
CA PHE A 457 9.77 -30.16 1.56
C PHE A 457 10.55 -31.40 1.16
N LEU A 458 10.42 -31.84 -0.10
CA LEU A 458 11.18 -32.94 -0.65
C LEU A 458 12.69 -32.64 -0.64
N GLY A 459 13.10 -31.42 -1.03
CA GLY A 459 14.50 -31.01 -0.94
C GLY A 459 15.06 -31.06 0.50
N GLY A 460 14.26 -30.63 1.49
CA GLY A 460 14.63 -30.78 2.90
C GLY A 460 14.80 -32.24 3.34
N ALA A 461 13.88 -33.12 2.93
CA ALA A 461 13.96 -34.55 3.21
C ALA A 461 15.17 -35.22 2.54
N VAL A 462 15.45 -34.88 1.28
CA VAL A 462 16.63 -35.35 0.54
C VAL A 462 17.91 -34.86 1.22
N GLY A 463 17.95 -33.61 1.72
CA GLY A 463 19.08 -33.10 2.49
C GLY A 463 19.42 -33.97 3.71
N PHE A 464 18.42 -34.38 4.49
CA PHE A 464 18.62 -35.31 5.61
C PHE A 464 19.08 -36.70 5.16
N TYR A 465 18.52 -37.22 4.07
CA TYR A 465 18.93 -38.49 3.48
C TYR A 465 20.40 -38.46 3.06
N LEU A 466 20.84 -37.39 2.38
CA LEU A 466 22.23 -37.24 1.92
C LEU A 466 23.22 -37.04 3.08
N LEU A 467 22.85 -36.30 4.14
CA LEU A 467 23.74 -36.02 5.27
C LEU A 467 23.89 -37.17 6.26
N PHE A 468 22.79 -37.84 6.58
CA PHE A 468 22.75 -38.81 7.69
C PHE A 468 22.37 -40.23 7.25
N GLY A 469 22.08 -40.44 5.96
CA GLY A 469 21.64 -41.74 5.45
C GLY A 469 20.26 -42.17 5.95
N ILE A 470 19.46 -41.23 6.48
CA ILE A 470 18.12 -41.51 7.01
C ILE A 470 17.17 -41.77 5.84
N PRO A 471 16.40 -42.88 5.80
CA PRO A 471 15.44 -43.14 4.73
C PRO A 471 14.46 -41.96 4.51
N LEU A 472 14.02 -41.77 3.27
CA LEU A 472 13.26 -40.57 2.86
C LEU A 472 12.00 -40.31 3.70
N PHE A 473 11.25 -41.34 4.09
CA PHE A 473 10.01 -41.15 4.85
C PHE A 473 10.25 -40.63 6.29
N PRO A 474 11.12 -41.24 7.11
CA PRO A 474 11.55 -40.64 8.38
C PRO A 474 12.20 -39.25 8.22
N ALA A 475 12.99 -39.04 7.17
CA ALA A 475 13.60 -37.75 6.88
C ALA A 475 12.54 -36.66 6.58
N ALA A 476 11.48 -37.01 5.85
CA ALA A 476 10.35 -36.14 5.60
C ALA A 476 9.59 -35.79 6.88
N LEU A 477 9.31 -36.76 7.74
CA LEU A 477 8.70 -36.50 9.06
C LEU A 477 9.55 -35.54 9.90
N LEU A 478 10.87 -35.77 9.95
CA LEU A 478 11.80 -34.90 10.67
C LEU A 478 11.79 -33.47 10.09
N THR A 479 11.80 -33.34 8.77
CA THR A 479 11.68 -32.06 8.06
C THR A 479 10.40 -31.33 8.47
N GLY A 480 9.27 -32.03 8.52
CA GLY A 480 7.99 -31.48 8.95
C GLY A 480 8.01 -30.97 10.39
N VAL A 481 8.62 -31.72 11.31
CA VAL A 481 8.78 -31.32 12.70
C VAL A 481 9.64 -30.05 12.81
N ILE A 482 10.78 -29.99 12.12
CA ILE A 482 11.68 -28.84 12.17
C ILE A 482 11.03 -27.59 11.60
N ILE A 483 10.36 -27.69 10.47
CA ILE A 483 9.65 -26.54 9.88
C ILE A 483 8.54 -26.07 10.81
N SER A 484 7.81 -26.99 11.44
CA SER A 484 6.81 -26.64 12.44
C SER A 484 7.42 -25.92 13.65
N LEU A 485 8.61 -26.34 14.12
CA LEU A 485 9.37 -25.65 15.16
C LEU A 485 9.84 -24.25 14.73
N ILE A 486 10.26 -24.09 13.46
CA ILE A 486 10.61 -22.78 12.92
C ILE A 486 9.38 -21.87 12.90
N LEU A 487 8.23 -22.36 12.46
CA LEU A 487 6.96 -21.61 12.46
C LEU A 487 6.48 -21.26 13.87
N LEU A 488 6.81 -22.04 14.91
CA LEU A 488 6.53 -21.67 16.31
C LEU A 488 7.16 -20.33 16.70
N LEU A 489 8.28 -19.95 16.07
CA LEU A 489 8.94 -18.66 16.35
C LEU A 489 8.10 -17.47 15.90
N GLU A 490 7.15 -17.65 14.98
CA GLU A 490 6.19 -16.62 14.57
C GLU A 490 5.40 -16.10 15.78
N HIS A 491 4.99 -16.99 16.69
CA HIS A 491 4.26 -16.62 17.92
C HIS A 491 5.09 -15.70 18.84
N TYR A 492 6.42 -15.79 18.79
CA TYR A 492 7.34 -14.97 19.60
C TYR A 492 7.77 -13.68 18.90
N GLY A 493 7.19 -13.38 17.74
CA GLY A 493 7.41 -12.17 16.96
C GLY A 493 8.15 -12.42 15.65
N PHE A 494 7.64 -11.80 14.59
CA PHE A 494 8.11 -11.93 13.21
C PHE A 494 9.62 -11.74 13.01
N ARG A 495 10.24 -10.87 13.80
CA ARG A 495 11.68 -10.56 13.72
C ARG A 495 12.57 -11.77 14.07
N LYS A 496 12.12 -12.67 14.94
CA LYS A 496 12.90 -13.87 15.30
C LYS A 496 12.91 -14.88 14.15
N LEU A 497 11.75 -15.07 13.51
CA LEU A 497 11.62 -15.89 12.31
C LEU A 497 12.51 -15.38 11.18
N GLU A 498 12.49 -14.07 10.94
CA GLU A 498 13.33 -13.39 9.95
C GLU A 498 14.83 -13.64 10.18
N MET A 499 15.30 -13.54 11.43
CA MET A 499 16.70 -13.84 11.77
C MET A 499 17.09 -15.30 11.53
N VAL A 500 16.18 -16.26 11.79
CA VAL A 500 16.43 -17.68 11.51
C VAL A 500 16.54 -17.93 10.02
N ILE A 501 15.62 -17.38 9.22
CA ILE A 501 15.65 -17.52 7.76
C ILE A 501 16.91 -16.87 7.18
N ILE A 502 17.28 -15.66 7.62
CA ILE A 502 18.53 -15.00 7.22
C ILE A 502 19.75 -15.86 7.59
N GLY A 503 19.73 -16.51 8.76
CA GLY A 503 20.76 -17.47 9.16
C GLY A 503 20.88 -18.64 8.19
N LEU A 504 19.75 -19.24 7.79
CA LEU A 504 19.72 -20.33 6.80
C LEU A 504 20.22 -19.88 5.42
N ILE A 505 19.82 -18.70 4.95
CA ILE A 505 20.31 -18.10 3.70
C ILE A 505 21.84 -17.91 3.76
N ALA A 506 22.36 -17.41 4.89
CA ALA A 506 23.80 -17.25 5.08
C ALA A 506 24.54 -18.60 5.04
N VAL A 507 23.95 -19.67 5.58
CA VAL A 507 24.50 -21.03 5.45
C VAL A 507 24.56 -21.44 3.98
N ILE A 508 23.46 -21.28 3.23
CA ILE A 508 23.41 -21.62 1.79
C ILE A 508 24.52 -20.88 1.03
N GLY A 509 24.61 -19.56 1.21
CA GLY A 509 25.61 -18.73 0.55
C GLY A 509 27.04 -19.12 0.92
N PHE A 510 27.31 -19.45 2.19
CA PHE A 510 28.64 -19.88 2.63
C PHE A 510 29.03 -21.24 2.04
N MET A 511 28.09 -22.21 2.00
CA MET A 511 28.34 -23.52 1.40
C MET A 511 28.65 -23.40 -0.10
N TYR A 512 27.88 -22.62 -0.85
CA TYR A 512 28.15 -22.42 -2.28
C TYR A 512 29.42 -21.61 -2.57
N MET A 513 29.77 -20.67 -1.69
CA MET A 513 31.07 -19.99 -1.76
C MET A 513 32.22 -21.00 -1.57
N ALA A 514 32.09 -21.95 -0.64
CA ALA A 514 33.05 -23.02 -0.46
C ALA A 514 33.11 -23.95 -1.69
N GLU A 515 31.97 -24.29 -2.31
CA GLU A 515 31.93 -25.10 -3.53
C GLU A 515 32.56 -24.42 -4.75
N ILE A 516 32.33 -23.11 -4.95
CA ILE A 516 33.02 -22.34 -6.00
C ILE A 516 34.53 -22.38 -5.76
N TRP A 517 34.96 -22.21 -4.51
CA TRP A 517 36.38 -22.22 -4.18
C TRP A 517 37.03 -23.59 -4.43
N LEU A 518 36.31 -24.68 -4.12
CA LEU A 518 36.77 -26.06 -4.36
C LEU A 518 36.77 -26.44 -5.84
N SER A 519 35.75 -26.01 -6.60
CA SER A 519 35.59 -26.36 -8.02
C SER A 519 36.55 -25.62 -8.96
N LYS A 520 37.18 -24.52 -8.50
CA LYS A 520 38.15 -23.71 -9.26
C LYS A 520 37.68 -23.37 -10.69
N PRO A 521 36.55 -22.66 -10.84
CA PRO A 521 35.98 -22.38 -12.14
C PRO A 521 36.81 -21.33 -12.91
N ASP A 522 36.65 -21.31 -14.23
CA ASP A 522 37.32 -20.34 -15.10
C ASP A 522 36.57 -19.00 -15.08
N TRP A 523 37.10 -18.03 -14.33
CA TRP A 523 36.53 -16.69 -14.19
C TRP A 523 36.38 -15.94 -15.52
N SER A 524 37.23 -16.22 -16.52
CA SER A 524 37.10 -15.60 -17.84
C SER A 524 35.85 -16.12 -18.56
N GLN A 525 35.62 -17.43 -18.51
CA GLN A 525 34.44 -18.05 -19.12
C GLN A 525 33.14 -17.70 -18.40
N ILE A 526 33.17 -17.55 -17.07
CA ILE A 526 32.03 -17.05 -16.28
C ILE A 526 31.66 -15.64 -16.75
N ALA A 527 32.63 -14.74 -16.86
CA ALA A 527 32.39 -13.37 -17.33
C ALA A 527 31.82 -13.35 -18.77
N HIS A 528 32.34 -14.21 -19.64
CA HIS A 528 31.80 -14.38 -21.00
C HIS A 528 30.36 -14.90 -20.99
N GLY A 529 30.04 -15.92 -20.20
CA GLY A 529 28.69 -16.49 -20.10
C GLY A 529 27.65 -15.56 -19.47
N LEU A 530 28.10 -14.58 -18.69
CA LEU A 530 27.24 -13.59 -18.02
C LEU A 530 26.99 -12.34 -18.88
N LEU A 531 27.98 -11.92 -19.68
CA LEU A 531 27.91 -10.71 -20.52
C LEU A 531 27.47 -10.96 -21.96
N ILE A 532 27.77 -12.15 -22.51
CA ILE A 532 27.50 -12.46 -23.92
C ILE A 532 26.32 -13.44 -24.01
N PRO A 533 25.13 -12.98 -24.47
CA PRO A 533 23.99 -13.86 -24.62
C PRO A 533 24.24 -14.84 -25.77
N THR A 534 24.52 -16.11 -25.41
CA THR A 534 24.65 -17.23 -26.34
C THR A 534 23.65 -18.31 -25.95
N LEU A 535 22.99 -18.91 -26.95
CA LEU A 535 22.05 -20.02 -26.78
C LEU A 535 22.50 -21.18 -27.66
N PRO A 536 23.20 -22.17 -27.09
CA PRO A 536 23.56 -23.40 -27.80
C PRO A 536 22.33 -24.20 -28.22
N ASP A 537 22.48 -25.07 -29.22
CA ASP A 537 21.40 -25.95 -29.67
C ASP A 537 20.90 -26.85 -28.52
N GLY A 538 19.59 -26.87 -28.32
CA GLY A 538 18.95 -27.61 -27.22
C GLY A 538 18.93 -26.88 -25.86
N ALA A 539 19.57 -25.71 -25.73
CA ALA A 539 19.60 -24.94 -24.48
C ALA A 539 18.31 -24.16 -24.19
N MET A 540 17.47 -23.95 -25.23
CA MET A 540 16.23 -23.18 -25.11
C MET A 540 15.30 -23.72 -24.02
N LEU A 541 15.14 -25.05 -23.93
CA LEU A 541 14.27 -25.67 -22.91
C LEU A 541 14.75 -25.34 -21.49
N VAL A 542 16.05 -25.50 -21.23
CA VAL A 542 16.63 -25.22 -19.91
C VAL A 542 16.61 -23.72 -19.60
N ALA A 543 16.90 -22.87 -20.59
CA ALA A 543 16.80 -21.42 -20.45
C ALA A 543 15.36 -20.97 -20.10
N VAL A 544 14.36 -21.56 -20.76
CA VAL A 544 12.94 -21.33 -20.47
C VAL A 544 12.56 -21.85 -19.08
N GLY A 545 13.08 -23.01 -18.69
CA GLY A 545 12.93 -23.55 -17.34
C GLY A 545 13.48 -22.60 -16.27
N ILE A 546 14.69 -22.08 -16.44
CA ILE A 546 15.31 -21.09 -15.54
C ILE A 546 14.42 -19.85 -15.41
N ILE A 547 14.00 -19.24 -16.52
CA ILE A 547 13.17 -18.02 -16.47
C ILE A 547 11.80 -18.31 -15.84
N GLY A 548 11.16 -19.42 -16.21
CA GLY A 548 9.84 -19.81 -15.73
C GLY A 548 9.83 -20.11 -14.22
N ALA A 549 10.83 -20.85 -13.74
CA ALA A 549 10.97 -21.23 -12.34
C ALA A 549 11.37 -20.04 -11.45
N THR A 550 12.01 -19.01 -12.00
CA THR A 550 12.49 -17.88 -11.20
C THR A 550 11.34 -17.05 -10.63
N VAL A 551 10.30 -16.71 -11.41
CA VAL A 551 9.23 -15.84 -10.88
C VAL A 551 8.16 -16.67 -10.18
N MET A 552 8.21 -16.72 -8.85
CA MET A 552 7.24 -17.42 -8.03
C MET A 552 5.99 -16.56 -7.71
N PRO A 553 4.77 -17.02 -8.03
CA PRO A 553 3.55 -16.26 -7.77
C PRO A 553 3.25 -16.06 -6.28
N HIS A 554 3.49 -17.07 -5.45
CA HIS A 554 3.24 -16.98 -4.01
C HIS A 554 4.14 -15.93 -3.34
N ASN A 555 5.36 -15.74 -3.83
CA ASN A 555 6.27 -14.68 -3.37
C ASN A 555 5.80 -13.29 -3.75
N LEU A 556 5.13 -13.11 -4.89
CA LEU A 556 4.49 -11.84 -5.23
C LEU A 556 3.37 -11.51 -4.24
N TYR A 557 2.56 -12.49 -3.83
CA TYR A 557 1.54 -12.27 -2.80
C TYR A 557 2.18 -11.96 -1.44
N LEU A 558 3.16 -12.77 -1.01
CA LEU A 558 3.84 -12.63 0.27
C LEU A 558 4.52 -11.26 0.41
N HIS A 559 5.24 -10.79 -0.60
CA HIS A 559 5.96 -9.51 -0.52
C HIS A 559 5.05 -8.31 -0.27
N SER A 560 3.93 -8.25 -1.00
CA SER A 560 2.93 -7.20 -0.81
C SER A 560 2.30 -7.21 0.60
N ALA A 561 2.29 -8.35 1.28
CA ALA A 561 1.82 -8.46 2.66
C ALA A 561 2.90 -8.13 3.69
N LEU A 562 4.13 -8.62 3.51
CA LEU A 562 5.23 -8.39 4.47
C LEU A 562 5.58 -6.91 4.60
N ILE A 563 5.52 -6.16 3.50
CA ILE A 563 5.85 -4.73 3.52
C ILE A 563 4.85 -3.88 4.32
N GLN A 564 3.61 -4.37 4.51
CA GLN A 564 2.59 -3.70 5.33
C GLN A 564 3.01 -3.60 6.80
N THR A 565 3.81 -4.54 7.30
CA THR A 565 4.35 -4.47 8.67
C THR A 565 5.21 -3.23 8.91
N ARG A 566 5.66 -2.56 7.83
CA ARG A 566 6.54 -1.39 7.86
C ARG A 566 5.83 -0.07 7.52
N VAL A 567 4.58 -0.12 7.04
CA VAL A 567 3.81 1.06 6.61
C VAL A 567 2.45 1.08 7.28
N ARG A 568 2.09 2.19 7.91
CA ARG A 568 0.72 2.40 8.40
C ARG A 568 -0.09 3.15 7.34
N VAL A 569 -1.39 2.86 7.25
CA VAL A 569 -2.31 3.55 6.32
C VAL A 569 -2.24 5.07 6.51
N SER A 570 -2.10 5.54 7.76
CA SER A 570 -1.97 6.94 8.18
C SER A 570 -0.58 7.57 8.00
N ASP A 571 0.41 6.86 7.47
CA ASP A 571 1.74 7.44 7.25
C ASP A 571 1.70 8.51 6.14
N SER A 572 2.40 9.62 6.36
CA SER A 572 2.51 10.70 5.37
C SER A 572 3.14 10.23 4.06
N LEU A 573 2.79 10.86 2.94
CA LEU A 573 3.35 10.54 1.61
C LEU A 573 4.88 10.52 1.60
N ARG A 574 5.52 11.47 2.30
CA ARG A 574 6.99 11.55 2.42
C ARG A 574 7.59 10.33 3.11
N ARG A 575 6.90 9.76 4.10
CA ARG A 575 7.30 8.52 4.77
C ARG A 575 7.11 7.31 3.85
N LYS A 576 5.95 7.17 3.20
CA LYS A 576 5.71 6.09 2.22
C LYS A 576 6.75 6.09 1.09
N GLN A 577 7.13 7.26 0.57
CA GLN A 577 8.20 7.39 -0.44
C GLN A 577 9.59 6.98 0.09
N SER A 578 9.88 7.25 1.35
CA SER A 578 11.14 6.87 1.97
C SER A 578 11.21 5.36 2.23
N VAL A 579 10.11 4.76 2.69
CA VAL A 579 10.00 3.29 2.82
C VAL A 579 10.10 2.61 1.46
N TYR A 580 9.47 3.16 0.42
CA TYR A 580 9.58 2.64 -0.94
C TYR A 580 11.03 2.63 -1.45
N ARG A 581 11.79 3.71 -1.27
CA ARG A 581 13.21 3.74 -1.65
C ARG A 581 14.05 2.69 -0.92
N LEU A 582 13.78 2.48 0.36
CA LEU A 582 14.45 1.44 1.14
C LEU A 582 14.04 0.03 0.68
N ALA A 583 12.76 -0.18 0.38
CA ALA A 583 12.24 -1.47 -0.10
C ALA A 583 12.84 -1.87 -1.46
N ILE A 584 13.11 -0.89 -2.34
CA ILE A 584 13.85 -1.15 -3.59
C ILE A 584 15.25 -1.66 -3.29
N VAL A 585 15.99 -0.98 -2.41
CA VAL A 585 17.36 -1.38 -2.06
C VAL A 585 17.37 -2.75 -1.39
N ASP A 586 16.43 -3.00 -0.47
CA ASP A 586 16.26 -4.30 0.20
C ASP A 586 16.00 -5.41 -0.83
N SER A 587 15.07 -5.20 -1.77
CA SER A 587 14.75 -6.14 -2.85
C SER A 587 15.94 -6.41 -3.77
N ILE A 588 16.67 -5.37 -4.17
CA ILE A 588 17.85 -5.51 -5.01
C ILE A 588 18.93 -6.32 -4.29
N VAL A 589 19.24 -5.99 -3.03
CA VAL A 589 20.29 -6.67 -2.28
C VAL A 589 19.92 -8.15 -2.05
N ALA A 590 18.70 -8.43 -1.60
CA ALA A 590 18.27 -9.80 -1.30
C ALA A 590 18.19 -10.68 -2.55
N LEU A 591 17.58 -10.20 -3.63
CA LEU A 591 17.44 -10.98 -4.87
C LEU A 591 18.77 -11.14 -5.62
N ASN A 592 19.70 -10.17 -5.53
CA ASN A 592 21.06 -10.41 -6.02
C ASN A 592 21.80 -11.49 -5.21
N GLY A 593 21.50 -11.63 -3.91
CA GLY A 593 21.97 -12.77 -3.12
C GLY A 593 21.49 -14.10 -3.69
N ALA A 594 20.20 -14.20 -4.04
CA ALA A 594 19.64 -15.37 -4.71
C ALA A 594 20.30 -15.64 -6.08
N PHE A 595 20.47 -14.60 -6.90
CA PHE A 595 21.19 -14.68 -8.17
C PHE A 595 22.61 -15.24 -8.03
N LEU A 596 23.36 -14.81 -7.01
CA LEU A 596 24.71 -15.30 -6.78
C LEU A 596 24.72 -16.79 -6.44
N VAL A 597 23.73 -17.28 -5.69
CA VAL A 597 23.61 -18.71 -5.37
C VAL A 597 23.22 -19.52 -6.60
N ASN A 598 22.23 -19.10 -7.38
CA ASN A 598 21.84 -19.81 -8.60
C ASN A 598 22.99 -19.83 -9.62
N SER A 599 23.71 -18.71 -9.74
CA SER A 599 24.94 -18.64 -10.55
C SER A 599 26.03 -19.56 -10.02
N ALA A 600 26.16 -19.71 -8.70
CA ALA A 600 27.12 -20.62 -8.07
C ALA A 600 26.79 -22.09 -8.36
N ILE A 601 25.51 -22.47 -8.29
CA ILE A 601 25.03 -23.82 -8.62
C ILE A 601 25.39 -24.16 -10.07
N LEU A 602 25.03 -23.27 -11.01
CA LEU A 602 25.32 -23.48 -12.43
C LEU A 602 26.82 -23.53 -12.70
N THR A 603 27.60 -22.61 -12.10
CA THR A 603 29.06 -22.56 -12.26
C THR A 603 29.73 -23.81 -11.69
N MET A 604 29.32 -24.26 -10.50
CA MET A 604 29.80 -25.50 -9.89
C MET A 604 29.48 -26.69 -10.78
N SER A 605 28.24 -26.77 -11.27
CA SER A 605 27.81 -27.84 -12.17
C SER A 605 28.62 -27.85 -13.48
N ALA A 606 28.86 -26.68 -14.08
CA ALA A 606 29.71 -26.53 -15.26
C ALA A 606 31.16 -26.97 -15.00
N ALA A 607 31.74 -26.58 -13.86
CA ALA A 607 33.10 -26.94 -13.51
C ALA A 607 33.26 -28.44 -13.18
N ALA A 608 32.30 -29.02 -12.47
CA ALA A 608 32.35 -30.41 -12.02
C ALA A 608 31.92 -31.41 -13.10
N PHE A 609 30.82 -31.12 -13.81
CA PHE A 609 30.08 -32.12 -14.59
C PHE A 609 30.14 -31.92 -16.11
N SER A 610 30.78 -30.85 -16.60
CA SER A 610 30.94 -30.63 -18.04
C SER A 610 31.61 -31.83 -18.73
N GLY A 611 31.13 -32.14 -19.95
CA GLY A 611 31.59 -33.28 -20.73
C GLY A 611 30.81 -34.58 -20.52
N GLY A 612 29.57 -34.51 -20.00
CA GLY A 612 28.66 -35.67 -19.92
C GLY A 612 28.90 -36.60 -18.73
N ARG A 613 29.44 -36.07 -17.62
CA ARG A 613 29.80 -36.87 -16.43
C ARG A 613 28.60 -37.20 -15.52
N LEU A 614 27.46 -36.55 -15.74
CA LEU A 614 26.18 -36.83 -15.07
C LEU A 614 25.28 -37.67 -15.98
N HIS A 615 24.82 -38.82 -15.47
CA HIS A 615 23.88 -39.70 -16.18
C HIS A 615 22.41 -39.27 -15.99
N GLU A 616 22.06 -38.68 -14.84
CA GLU A 616 20.72 -38.19 -14.52
C GLU A 616 20.84 -36.83 -13.81
N TYR A 617 20.01 -35.85 -14.17
CA TYR A 617 20.03 -34.50 -13.61
C TYR A 617 19.24 -34.41 -12.30
N SER A 618 19.41 -35.39 -11.42
CA SER A 618 18.79 -35.44 -10.09
C SER A 618 19.71 -34.86 -9.01
N LEU A 619 19.12 -34.42 -7.89
CA LEU A 619 19.86 -33.88 -6.75
C LEU A 619 20.75 -34.96 -6.11
N GLU A 620 20.26 -36.20 -6.08
CA GLU A 620 20.96 -37.36 -5.54
C GLU A 620 22.16 -37.74 -6.42
N SER A 621 21.98 -37.78 -7.75
CA SER A 621 23.07 -38.07 -8.69
C SER A 621 24.11 -36.95 -8.69
N ALA A 622 23.70 -35.69 -8.59
CA ALA A 622 24.62 -34.55 -8.45
C ALA A 622 25.50 -34.74 -7.21
N HIS A 623 24.92 -34.99 -6.03
CA HIS A 623 25.67 -35.22 -4.80
C HIS A 623 26.63 -36.42 -4.89
N GLN A 624 26.15 -37.57 -5.39
CA GLN A 624 26.95 -38.79 -5.54
C GLN A 624 28.12 -38.61 -6.52
N THR A 625 27.95 -37.77 -7.53
CA THR A 625 29.00 -37.47 -8.53
C THR A 625 29.96 -36.39 -8.03
N LEU A 626 29.50 -35.48 -7.16
CA LEU A 626 30.31 -34.40 -6.59
C LEU A 626 31.39 -34.94 -5.63
N VAL A 627 31.04 -35.92 -4.79
CA VAL A 627 31.95 -36.54 -3.80
C VAL A 627 33.24 -37.10 -4.41
N PRO A 628 33.22 -37.92 -5.47
CA PRO A 628 34.44 -38.44 -6.07
C PRO A 628 35.24 -37.40 -6.87
N LEU A 629 34.60 -36.33 -7.36
CA LEU A 629 35.25 -35.33 -8.20
C LEU A 629 35.92 -34.21 -7.41
N LEU A 630 35.22 -33.66 -6.41
CA LEU A 630 35.66 -32.49 -5.63
C LEU A 630 35.95 -32.84 -4.16
N GLY A 631 35.68 -34.08 -3.75
CA GLY A 631 35.93 -34.61 -2.43
C GLY A 631 34.71 -34.59 -1.50
N PRO A 632 34.78 -35.27 -0.35
CA PRO A 632 33.66 -35.39 0.60
C PRO A 632 33.14 -34.05 1.11
N LEU A 633 34.02 -33.05 1.26
CA LEU A 633 33.65 -31.71 1.73
C LEU A 633 32.63 -31.03 0.81
N ALA A 634 32.78 -31.19 -0.51
CA ALA A 634 31.85 -30.62 -1.49
C ALA A 634 30.47 -31.29 -1.38
N GLY A 635 30.42 -32.62 -1.27
CA GLY A 635 29.16 -33.35 -1.04
C GLY A 635 28.44 -32.90 0.24
N THR A 636 29.19 -32.77 1.35
CA THR A 636 28.61 -32.29 2.61
C THR A 636 28.12 -30.84 2.53
N ALA A 637 28.85 -29.96 1.84
CA ALA A 637 28.43 -28.57 1.63
C ALA A 637 27.12 -28.50 0.84
N PHE A 638 27.03 -29.28 -0.25
CA PHE A 638 25.84 -29.39 -1.08
C PHE A 638 24.62 -29.85 -0.28
N ALA A 639 24.79 -30.91 0.52
CA ALA A 639 23.70 -31.48 1.29
C ALA A 639 23.25 -30.57 2.45
N ILE A 640 24.17 -29.83 3.09
CA ILE A 640 23.84 -28.79 4.08
C ILE A 640 23.08 -27.64 3.43
N ALA A 641 23.54 -27.16 2.27
CA ALA A 641 22.88 -26.11 1.53
C ALA A 641 21.45 -26.52 1.11
N LEU A 642 21.29 -27.75 0.62
CA LEU A 642 20.01 -28.30 0.18
C LEU A 642 19.02 -28.39 1.36
N LEU A 643 19.50 -28.87 2.52
CA LEU A 643 18.71 -28.93 3.73
C LEU A 643 18.28 -27.53 4.19
N ALA A 644 19.22 -26.58 4.25
CA ALA A 644 18.93 -25.21 4.67
C ALA A 644 17.95 -24.50 3.72
N SER A 645 18.09 -24.72 2.41
CA SER A 645 17.19 -24.21 1.37
C SER A 645 15.77 -24.77 1.53
N GLY A 646 15.63 -26.11 1.61
CA GLY A 646 14.32 -26.75 1.78
C GLY A 646 13.59 -26.33 3.06
N LEU A 647 14.30 -26.25 4.19
CA LEU A 647 13.70 -25.82 5.46
C LEU A 647 13.24 -24.35 5.44
N SER A 648 14.05 -23.47 4.86
CA SER A 648 13.75 -22.03 4.84
C SER A 648 12.65 -21.68 3.83
N SER A 649 12.70 -22.23 2.61
CA SER A 649 11.69 -21.97 1.58
C SER A 649 10.31 -22.50 1.97
N SER A 650 10.24 -23.74 2.47
CA SER A 650 8.99 -24.38 2.90
C SER A 650 8.30 -23.64 4.07
N THR A 651 9.09 -23.00 4.94
CA THR A 651 8.57 -22.09 5.97
C THR A 651 7.88 -20.88 5.32
N THR A 652 8.51 -20.24 4.33
CA THR A 652 7.94 -19.07 3.64
C THR A 652 6.75 -19.42 2.74
N ALA A 653 6.73 -20.58 2.10
CA ALA A 653 5.58 -21.06 1.34
C ALA A 653 4.34 -21.24 2.22
N THR A 654 4.52 -21.74 3.44
CA THR A 654 3.43 -21.87 4.42
C THR A 654 2.85 -20.49 4.80
N MET A 655 3.71 -19.48 4.98
CA MET A 655 3.31 -18.10 5.24
C MET A 655 2.59 -17.47 4.04
N ALA A 656 3.11 -17.69 2.83
CA ALA A 656 2.48 -17.20 1.60
C ALA A 656 1.06 -17.78 1.44
N GLY A 657 0.88 -19.07 1.72
CA GLY A 657 -0.44 -19.71 1.74
C GLY A 657 -1.41 -19.03 2.71
N GLN A 658 -0.94 -18.63 3.90
CA GLN A 658 -1.76 -17.88 4.84
C GLN A 658 -2.18 -16.53 4.28
N VAL A 659 -1.24 -15.77 3.71
CA VAL A 659 -1.52 -14.47 3.05
C VAL A 659 -2.52 -14.61 1.91
N ILE A 660 -2.36 -15.65 1.09
CA ILE A 660 -3.26 -15.97 -0.04
C ILE A 660 -4.68 -16.19 0.47
N MET A 661 -4.87 -17.02 1.49
CA MET A 661 -6.20 -17.33 2.03
C MET A 661 -6.83 -16.14 2.77
N GLU A 662 -6.06 -15.46 3.62
CA GLU A 662 -6.55 -14.28 4.33
C GLU A 662 -6.97 -13.19 3.35
N GLY A 663 -6.17 -12.94 2.32
CA GLY A 663 -6.46 -11.86 1.39
C GLY A 663 -7.60 -12.18 0.42
N PHE A 664 -7.65 -13.37 -0.19
CA PHE A 664 -8.70 -13.68 -1.17
C PHE A 664 -10.07 -14.03 -0.55
N ILE A 665 -10.11 -14.71 0.61
CA ILE A 665 -11.36 -15.22 1.21
C ILE A 665 -11.64 -14.70 2.63
N ASN A 666 -10.79 -13.84 3.20
CA ASN A 666 -10.93 -13.27 4.55
C ASN A 666 -11.02 -14.31 5.67
N HIS A 667 -10.38 -15.46 5.49
CA HIS A 667 -10.37 -16.53 6.47
C HIS A 667 -8.97 -16.70 7.05
N ARG A 668 -8.87 -16.76 8.38
CA ARG A 668 -7.62 -17.06 9.09
C ARG A 668 -7.65 -18.50 9.59
N MET A 669 -6.70 -19.32 9.13
CA MET A 669 -6.48 -20.67 9.63
C MET A 669 -5.28 -20.66 10.57
N ASN A 670 -5.28 -21.56 11.54
CA ASN A 670 -4.11 -21.77 12.37
C ASN A 670 -2.94 -22.29 11.49
N VAL A 671 -1.76 -21.66 11.60
CA VAL A 671 -0.55 -22.01 10.82
C VAL A 671 -0.16 -23.48 11.00
N TRP A 672 -0.38 -24.04 12.19
CA TRP A 672 -0.13 -25.47 12.47
C TRP A 672 -1.05 -26.40 11.67
N LEU A 673 -2.34 -26.06 11.61
CA LEU A 673 -3.32 -26.82 10.85
C LEU A 673 -3.03 -26.69 9.35
N ARG A 674 -2.67 -25.48 8.88
CA ARG A 674 -2.21 -25.25 7.51
C ARG A 674 -1.05 -26.17 7.18
N ARG A 675 0.00 -26.15 8.00
CA ARG A 675 1.20 -26.94 7.76
C ARG A 675 0.92 -28.44 7.72
N ALA A 676 0.08 -28.92 8.63
CA ALA A 676 -0.34 -30.32 8.62
C ALA A 676 -1.05 -30.68 7.31
N ILE A 677 -1.92 -29.81 6.80
CA ILE A 677 -2.64 -30.03 5.53
C ILE A 677 -1.67 -30.02 4.34
N THR A 678 -0.76 -29.04 4.24
CA THR A 678 0.15 -28.92 3.09
C THR A 678 1.20 -30.04 3.06
N MET A 679 1.55 -30.61 4.22
CA MET A 679 2.51 -31.72 4.33
C MET A 679 1.93 -33.09 3.91
N ILE A 680 0.61 -33.29 4.04
CA ILE A 680 -0.04 -34.59 3.75
C ILE A 680 0.24 -35.08 2.32
N PRO A 681 0.05 -34.28 1.26
CA PRO A 681 0.37 -34.70 -0.11
C PRO A 681 1.80 -35.19 -0.25
N SER A 682 2.76 -34.48 0.34
CA SER A 682 4.18 -34.83 0.30
C SER A 682 4.48 -36.14 1.00
N LEU A 683 3.90 -36.37 2.18
CA LEU A 683 4.09 -37.64 2.90
C LEU A 683 3.47 -38.82 2.17
N ILE A 684 2.29 -38.64 1.55
CA ILE A 684 1.65 -39.70 0.74
C ILE A 684 2.53 -40.05 -0.45
N ILE A 685 2.99 -39.04 -1.18
CA ILE A 685 3.82 -39.22 -2.39
C ILE A 685 5.14 -39.93 -2.05
N ILE A 686 5.81 -39.52 -0.97
CA ILE A 686 7.04 -40.16 -0.49
C ILE A 686 6.75 -41.59 -0.01
N GLY A 687 5.64 -41.82 0.69
CA GLY A 687 5.22 -43.15 1.15
C GLY A 687 4.88 -44.12 0.01
N LEU A 688 4.40 -43.60 -1.13
CA LEU A 688 4.15 -44.36 -2.34
C LEU A 688 5.42 -44.66 -3.15
N GLY A 689 6.57 -44.07 -2.80
CA GLY A 689 7.84 -44.28 -3.50
C GLY A 689 7.86 -43.71 -4.92
N LEU A 690 7.06 -42.67 -5.19
CA LEU A 690 7.07 -41.99 -6.49
C LEU A 690 8.41 -41.27 -6.72
N ASN A 691 8.84 -41.18 -7.98
CA ASN A 691 10.14 -40.59 -8.34
C ASN A 691 10.18 -39.09 -7.94
N PRO A 692 11.13 -38.67 -7.07
CA PRO A 692 11.36 -37.28 -6.66
C PRO A 692 11.39 -36.27 -7.81
N LEU A 693 12.00 -36.66 -8.93
CA LEU A 693 12.21 -35.79 -10.09
C LEU A 693 10.88 -35.49 -10.80
N THR A 694 10.01 -36.48 -10.95
CA THR A 694 8.67 -36.30 -11.54
C THR A 694 7.82 -35.35 -10.69
N ILE A 695 7.93 -35.47 -9.37
CA ILE A 695 7.23 -34.61 -8.42
C ILE A 695 7.71 -33.16 -8.53
N LEU A 696 9.02 -32.97 -8.66
CA LEU A 696 9.64 -31.67 -8.86
C LEU A 696 9.13 -31.01 -10.15
N ILE A 697 9.11 -31.74 -11.27
CA ILE A 697 8.59 -31.23 -12.55
C ILE A 697 7.11 -30.86 -12.45
N LEU A 698 6.28 -31.73 -11.86
CA LEU A 698 4.84 -31.46 -11.69
C LEU A 698 4.59 -30.22 -10.82
N SER A 699 5.43 -29.98 -9.81
CA SER A 699 5.39 -28.78 -9.00
C SER A 699 5.61 -27.51 -9.85
N GLN A 700 6.67 -27.52 -10.67
CA GLN A 700 7.00 -26.38 -11.54
C GLN A 700 5.92 -26.11 -12.60
N VAL A 701 5.28 -27.16 -13.12
CA VAL A 701 4.14 -27.03 -14.02
C VAL A 701 2.96 -26.32 -13.34
N SER A 702 2.66 -26.65 -12.08
CA SER A 702 1.60 -25.99 -11.30
C SER A 702 1.89 -24.50 -11.09
N LEU A 703 3.13 -24.16 -10.73
CA LEU A 703 3.61 -22.78 -10.59
C LEU A 703 3.45 -21.98 -11.89
N SER A 704 3.81 -22.60 -13.02
CA SER A 704 3.71 -22.02 -14.37
C SER A 704 2.28 -21.63 -14.73
N PHE A 705 1.30 -22.47 -14.36
CA PHE A 705 -0.13 -22.16 -14.56
C PHE A 705 -0.63 -21.03 -13.69
N GLN A 706 -0.12 -20.88 -12.45
CA GLN A 706 -0.58 -19.86 -11.53
C GLN A 706 0.02 -18.48 -11.81
N LEU A 707 1.22 -18.43 -12.38
CA LEU A 707 2.00 -17.21 -12.56
C LEU A 707 1.26 -16.04 -13.26
N PRO A 708 0.49 -16.27 -14.36
CA PRO A 708 -0.30 -15.22 -15.00
C PRO A 708 -1.30 -14.56 -14.05
N PHE A 709 -1.92 -15.35 -13.19
CA PHE A 709 -2.95 -14.92 -12.24
C PHE A 709 -2.39 -14.07 -11.08
N ALA A 710 -1.08 -14.09 -10.86
CA ALA A 710 -0.40 -13.17 -9.95
C ALA A 710 0.12 -11.93 -10.68
N MET A 711 0.79 -12.11 -11.82
CA MET A 711 1.48 -11.04 -12.53
C MET A 711 0.52 -10.06 -13.20
N ILE A 712 -0.54 -10.55 -13.87
CA ILE A 712 -1.48 -9.69 -14.61
C ILE A 712 -2.19 -8.72 -13.66
N PRO A 713 -2.82 -9.17 -12.54
CA PRO A 713 -3.44 -8.24 -11.59
C PRO A 713 -2.43 -7.26 -11.01
N LEU A 714 -1.20 -7.70 -10.70
CA LEU A 714 -0.16 -6.84 -10.17
C LEU A 714 0.18 -5.68 -11.12
N VAL A 715 0.40 -5.95 -12.41
CA VAL A 715 0.72 -4.91 -13.39
C VAL A 715 -0.47 -4.00 -13.65
N LEU A 716 -1.69 -4.54 -13.67
CA LEU A 716 -2.92 -3.77 -13.82
C LEU A 716 -3.13 -2.78 -12.66
N PHE A 717 -3.06 -3.27 -11.42
CA PHE A 717 -3.30 -2.43 -10.24
C PHE A 717 -2.20 -1.41 -10.03
N THR A 718 -0.94 -1.77 -10.24
CA THR A 718 0.19 -0.81 -10.11
C THR A 718 0.20 0.26 -11.21
N SER A 719 -0.56 0.06 -12.29
CA SER A 719 -0.76 1.06 -13.36
C SER A 719 -2.04 1.89 -13.19
N ASN A 720 -2.89 1.59 -12.20
CA ASN A 720 -4.14 2.32 -11.97
C ASN A 720 -3.94 3.49 -10.98
N ARG A 721 -4.28 4.71 -11.42
CA ARG A 721 -4.23 5.93 -10.58
C ARG A 721 -5.19 5.92 -9.41
N GLU A 722 -6.35 5.32 -9.56
CA GLU A 722 -7.36 5.24 -8.49
C GLU A 722 -6.86 4.38 -7.31
N ILE A 723 -6.08 3.32 -7.60
CA ILE A 723 -5.55 2.40 -6.59
C ILE A 723 -4.23 2.92 -6.01
N MET A 724 -3.34 3.42 -6.86
CA MET A 724 -1.97 3.77 -6.46
C MET A 724 -1.77 5.24 -6.09
N GLY A 725 -2.69 6.13 -6.49
CA GLY A 725 -2.54 7.58 -6.34
C GLY A 725 -1.20 8.07 -6.89
N GLU A 726 -0.47 8.80 -6.06
CA GLU A 726 0.88 9.32 -6.35
C GLU A 726 1.95 8.23 -6.61
N PHE A 727 1.69 6.97 -6.25
CA PHE A 727 2.62 5.85 -6.46
C PHE A 727 2.40 5.11 -7.80
N THR A 728 1.54 5.61 -8.68
CA THR A 728 1.26 5.00 -9.99
C THR A 728 2.54 4.80 -10.80
N ASN A 729 2.61 3.70 -11.55
CA ASN A 729 3.75 3.43 -12.41
C ASN A 729 3.92 4.48 -13.51
N ARG A 730 5.19 4.79 -13.82
CA ARG A 730 5.53 5.58 -15.01
C ARG A 730 5.27 4.74 -16.27
N PRO A 731 4.96 5.36 -17.42
CA PRO A 731 4.68 4.62 -18.66
C PRO A 731 5.79 3.64 -19.05
N ALA A 732 7.06 4.02 -18.86
CA ALA A 732 8.20 3.15 -19.12
C ALA A 732 8.23 1.91 -18.19
N THR A 733 7.92 2.07 -16.90
CA THR A 733 7.83 0.96 -15.95
C THR A 733 6.67 0.04 -16.30
N THR A 734 5.51 0.59 -16.66
CA THR A 734 4.35 -0.20 -17.11
C THR A 734 4.66 -0.98 -18.39
N PHE A 735 5.33 -0.36 -19.36
CA PHE A 735 5.78 -1.05 -20.58
C PHE A 735 6.73 -2.20 -20.27
N LEU A 736 7.76 -1.96 -19.44
CA LEU A 736 8.70 -3.02 -19.02
C LEU A 736 8.01 -4.14 -18.25
N ALA A 737 7.04 -3.81 -17.39
CA ALA A 737 6.29 -4.80 -16.63
C ALA A 737 5.43 -5.69 -17.53
N TRP A 738 4.75 -5.09 -18.53
CA TRP A 738 4.00 -5.85 -19.54
C TRP A 738 4.91 -6.66 -20.46
N LEU A 739 6.07 -6.14 -20.84
CA LEU A 739 7.06 -6.88 -21.63
C LEU A 739 7.55 -8.12 -20.87
N THR A 740 7.95 -7.94 -19.61
CA THR A 740 8.36 -9.01 -18.70
C THR A 740 7.25 -10.05 -18.50
N THR A 741 6.01 -9.59 -18.30
CA THR A 741 4.84 -10.45 -18.16
C THR A 741 4.58 -11.24 -19.44
N GLY A 742 4.57 -10.58 -20.60
CA GLY A 742 4.37 -11.24 -21.90
C GLY A 742 5.46 -12.26 -22.22
N MET A 743 6.72 -11.94 -21.92
CA MET A 743 7.84 -12.86 -22.09
C MET A 743 7.66 -14.11 -21.20
N ILE A 744 7.45 -13.93 -19.90
CA ILE A 744 7.23 -15.03 -18.97
C ILE A 744 6.03 -15.88 -19.38
N LEU A 745 4.89 -15.29 -19.74
CA LEU A 745 3.72 -16.04 -20.19
C LEU A 745 4.03 -16.88 -21.43
N THR A 746 4.69 -16.28 -22.43
CA THR A 746 5.04 -16.98 -23.67
C THR A 746 5.95 -18.17 -23.39
N LEU A 747 6.96 -17.97 -22.55
CA LEU A 747 7.91 -19.01 -22.17
C LEU A 747 7.25 -20.13 -21.35
N ASN A 748 6.35 -19.79 -20.41
CA ASN A 748 5.59 -20.77 -19.65
C ASN A 748 4.65 -21.59 -20.54
N ILE A 749 3.99 -20.97 -21.53
CA ILE A 749 3.16 -21.70 -22.50
C ILE A 749 4.02 -22.69 -23.30
N LEU A 750 5.21 -22.28 -23.74
CA LEU A 750 6.14 -23.17 -24.45
C LEU A 750 6.59 -24.34 -23.58
N LEU A 751 6.93 -24.07 -22.31
CA LEU A 751 7.31 -25.09 -21.33
C LEU A 751 6.18 -26.11 -21.14
N LEU A 752 4.96 -25.64 -20.92
CA LEU A 752 3.78 -26.49 -20.77
C LEU A 752 3.53 -27.36 -22.01
N VAL A 753 3.53 -26.76 -23.20
CA VAL A 753 3.33 -27.51 -24.45
C VAL A 753 4.39 -28.60 -24.60
N GLN A 754 5.64 -28.30 -24.29
CA GLN A 754 6.71 -29.27 -24.38
C GLN A 754 6.59 -30.38 -23.34
N THR A 755 6.43 -30.07 -22.05
CA THR A 755 6.31 -31.07 -20.97
C THR A 755 5.20 -32.09 -21.25
N PHE A 756 4.07 -31.66 -21.83
CA PHE A 756 2.98 -32.56 -22.19
C PHE A 756 3.11 -33.23 -23.57
N SER A 757 4.00 -32.73 -24.45
CA SER A 757 4.28 -33.36 -25.75
C SER A 757 5.42 -34.39 -25.70
N SER A 758 6.34 -34.27 -24.73
CA SER A 758 7.45 -35.19 -24.50
C SER A 758 7.13 -36.31 -23.48
N GLY A 759 5.90 -36.33 -22.95
CA GLY A 759 5.43 -37.29 -21.94
C GLY A 759 4.58 -38.42 -22.50
#